data_AF-A0A381X8N6-F1
#
_entry.id   AF-A0A381X8N6-F1
#
_cell.length_a   1.000
_cell.length_b   1.000
_cell.length_c   1.000
_cell.angle_alpha   90.00
_cell.angle_beta   90.00
_cell.angle_gamma   90.00
#
_symmetry.space_group_name_H-M   'P 1'
#
loop_
_entity.id
_entity.type
_entity.pdbx_description
1 polymer ?
#
loop_
_entity_poly.entity_id
_entity_poly.type
_entity_poly.pdbx_seq_one_letter_code
_entity_poly.pdbx_strand_id
1 'polypeptide(L)'
;MANGLRLFGRSFKYHRPRGVFGSGSEEPNAIVQLGEGASTIPNLKATQVELFEGLSAKTVVGWPSLEIDLYAINNRIGRLLPAGFYYKTFMRPRFLWHWYEGHIRRAAGLGYAPTEPDSARYDKRNAHCDVLVVGAGPTGLMAALVAGRSGARVIVADEQAEMGGDLLSSAQHVSGACPWIFLSNLLKELSLMDNVMLLPRSTVSGYYDHNFLVINQRRTDHQAGIGDIVARERNWRVRARRVVLATGAIERGLVFADNDRPGIMLSSAVRTYINRYAVRPGRTGAVFTNNDSAYQTAVEMHGAGMEVKGVIDVRQRPSEELLSQMDALDIPVYSGHGIGGTRSSRQGLRAVELCRLSADGRDVLTQKGSLDCQVLAISGGWNPAIHLHCQSGGRPKYDDSQACFIPGESVQSERSAGSALGIFQLDNCLRDGINAGLHAVQETGYASVSIDIPHVSGRSDSSIEPMWDVPDGVLPGRGGRKFVDYQNDTTVADIALAAREGYRSIEHVKRYTALGFGTDQGKTGNINGLAILAEHLGQSIPATGTTTFRPNYTPVTFGAIAGRELGAVYFDPVRKTPMHHWHVAHGAVFEDVGQWKRPWYYPKAGETIESAVSRECLATRRGIGLLDASTLGKIEVRGRDSAEFLNRIYTNAWSKLEINRCRYGLMLGEDGMVMDDGVSSRLGDNHYYMTTTTGGAAHVLGWMERWHQTEWPELEVFFTSVTDRWAVASIAGPNSRSLLGRICSDIDLSADAFPFMSLREGSVAGISARVFRISFSGELAFEINVSADDGVALWESLMEAGGEYDITPYGTETMH
;
A
#
# COMPACT_ATOMS: atom_id res chain seq x y z
N MET A 1 29.73 -4.60 4.74
CA MET A 1 30.64 -4.05 5.77
C MET A 1 31.49 -5.11 6.44
N ALA A 2 30.93 -6.25 6.89
CA ALA A 2 31.73 -7.37 7.41
C ALA A 2 32.88 -7.78 6.46
N ASN A 3 32.65 -7.73 5.15
CA ASN A 3 33.66 -7.97 4.11
C ASN A 3 34.61 -6.78 3.81
N GLY A 4 34.72 -5.79 4.72
CA GLY A 4 35.63 -4.64 4.54
C GLY A 4 35.17 -3.57 3.52
N LEU A 5 34.01 -3.74 2.90
CA LEU A 5 33.45 -2.78 1.94
C LEU A 5 32.77 -1.59 2.64
N ARG A 6 33.10 -0.36 2.20
CA ARG A 6 32.50 0.91 2.66
C ARG A 6 31.80 1.71 1.55
N LEU A 7 32.18 1.48 0.29
CA LEU A 7 31.51 2.07 -0.88
C LEU A 7 30.36 1.15 -1.30
N PHE A 8 29.13 1.67 -1.29
CA PHE A 8 27.93 0.91 -1.62
C PHE A 8 27.19 1.46 -2.83
N GLY A 9 27.37 2.74 -3.14
CA GLY A 9 26.66 3.40 -4.21
C GLY A 9 27.33 4.68 -4.70
N ARG A 10 26.65 5.32 -5.64
CA ARG A 10 27.01 6.64 -6.18
C ARG A 10 25.78 7.54 -6.12
N SER A 11 26.00 8.83 -5.87
CA SER A 11 24.89 9.78 -5.74
C SER A 11 24.20 10.05 -7.08
N PHE A 12 22.91 10.35 -7.03
CA PHE A 12 22.02 10.48 -8.19
C PHE A 12 22.50 11.50 -9.24
N LYS A 13 22.87 12.70 -8.80
CA LYS A 13 23.16 13.85 -9.68
C LYS A 13 24.65 14.04 -9.87
N TYR A 14 25.39 13.97 -8.77
CA TYR A 14 26.82 14.28 -8.73
C TYR A 14 27.73 13.05 -8.87
N HIS A 15 27.18 11.82 -8.81
CA HIS A 15 27.95 10.57 -8.84
C HIS A 15 29.06 10.52 -7.78
N ARG A 16 28.80 11.16 -6.63
CA ARG A 16 29.73 11.16 -5.50
C ARG A 16 29.74 9.77 -4.85
N PRO A 17 30.90 9.27 -4.37
CA PRO A 17 30.96 8.02 -3.63
C PRO A 17 30.02 8.06 -2.42
N ARG A 18 29.17 7.04 -2.24
CA ARG A 18 28.26 6.91 -1.08
C ARG A 18 28.45 5.57 -0.37
N GLY A 19 28.37 5.60 0.96
CA GLY A 19 28.36 4.41 1.82
C GLY A 19 27.01 4.22 2.49
N VAL A 20 26.86 3.12 3.20
CA VAL A 20 25.74 2.91 4.15
C VAL A 20 25.70 4.09 5.12
N PHE A 21 24.51 4.59 5.42
CA PHE A 21 24.30 5.76 6.26
C PHE A 21 23.42 5.45 7.48
N GLY A 22 22.35 4.69 7.29
CA GLY A 22 21.44 4.21 8.33
C GLY A 22 21.61 2.73 8.62
N SER A 23 20.61 2.13 9.26
CA SER A 23 20.55 0.69 9.55
C SER A 23 19.17 0.05 9.35
N GLY A 24 18.15 0.84 8.98
CA GLY A 24 16.79 0.38 8.74
C GLY A 24 16.14 1.01 7.50
N SER A 25 14.85 1.33 7.61
CA SER A 25 14.01 1.87 6.52
C SER A 25 14.35 3.31 6.13
N GLU A 26 15.19 3.98 6.92
CA GLU A 26 15.71 5.34 6.71
C GLU A 26 16.93 5.42 5.78
N GLU A 27 17.53 4.30 5.37
CA GLU A 27 18.73 4.27 4.51
C GLU A 27 18.48 4.97 3.15
N PRO A 28 19.26 6.02 2.81
CA PRO A 28 19.09 6.76 1.56
C PRO A 28 20.12 6.42 0.46
N ASN A 29 21.24 5.77 0.79
CA ASN A 29 22.40 5.63 -0.12
C ASN A 29 22.56 4.22 -0.67
N ALA A 30 22.50 3.20 0.19
CA ALA A 30 22.79 1.81 -0.15
C ALA A 30 21.58 1.14 -0.84
N ILE A 31 21.32 1.53 -2.08
CA ILE A 31 20.21 1.05 -2.90
C ILE A 31 20.69 -0.02 -3.89
N VAL A 32 19.99 -1.15 -3.95
CA VAL A 32 20.38 -2.32 -4.74
C VAL A 32 19.25 -2.86 -5.63
N GLN A 33 19.64 -3.47 -6.74
CA GLN A 33 18.85 -4.39 -7.54
C GLN A 33 19.07 -5.81 -7.01
N LEU A 34 18.01 -6.53 -6.66
CA LEU A 34 18.09 -7.94 -6.29
C LEU A 34 17.67 -8.85 -7.45
N GLY A 35 18.29 -10.02 -7.56
CA GLY A 35 17.90 -11.06 -8.52
C GLY A 35 18.04 -10.66 -10.00
N GLU A 36 17.59 -11.54 -10.87
CA GLU A 36 17.63 -11.39 -12.33
C GLU A 36 16.34 -11.94 -12.98
N GLY A 37 16.08 -11.61 -14.25
CA GLY A 37 14.88 -12.05 -14.98
C GLY A 37 13.56 -11.61 -14.33
N ALA A 38 12.53 -12.46 -14.39
CA ALA A 38 11.23 -12.25 -13.75
C ALA A 38 11.29 -11.96 -12.24
N SER A 39 12.29 -12.50 -11.54
CA SER A 39 12.43 -12.38 -10.08
C SER A 39 13.12 -11.09 -9.63
N THR A 40 13.57 -10.25 -10.57
CA THR A 40 14.39 -9.08 -10.23
C THR A 40 13.56 -8.00 -9.54
N ILE A 41 14.13 -7.38 -8.49
CA ILE A 41 13.46 -6.35 -7.70
C ILE A 41 14.35 -5.11 -7.64
N PRO A 42 13.91 -3.97 -8.17
CA PRO A 42 14.70 -2.74 -8.16
C PRO A 42 14.59 -1.98 -6.85
N ASN A 43 15.60 -1.16 -6.58
CA ASN A 43 15.58 -0.08 -5.59
C ASN A 43 15.34 -0.51 -4.13
N LEU A 44 15.78 -1.71 -3.75
CA LEU A 44 15.72 -2.15 -2.37
C LEU A 44 16.83 -1.52 -1.54
N LYS A 45 16.52 -1.17 -0.29
CA LYS A 45 17.51 -0.68 0.67
C LYS A 45 18.28 -1.86 1.21
N ALA A 46 19.60 -1.88 1.04
CA ALA A 46 20.45 -2.99 1.50
C ALA A 46 20.31 -3.28 3.00
N THR A 47 19.92 -2.29 3.80
CA THR A 47 19.66 -2.39 5.24
C THR A 47 18.39 -3.19 5.59
N GLN A 48 17.46 -3.36 4.64
CA GLN A 48 16.22 -4.12 4.83
C GLN A 48 16.23 -5.47 4.11
N VAL A 49 17.32 -5.81 3.42
CA VAL A 49 17.47 -7.08 2.71
C VAL A 49 18.15 -8.10 3.62
N GLU A 50 17.45 -9.17 3.97
CA GLU A 50 18.01 -10.30 4.68
C GLU A 50 18.88 -11.14 3.74
N LEU A 51 20.05 -11.56 4.22
CA LEU A 51 20.93 -12.45 3.46
C LEU A 51 20.38 -13.87 3.46
N PHE A 52 20.38 -14.52 2.31
CA PHE A 52 20.13 -15.95 2.14
C PHE A 52 21.12 -16.57 1.15
N GLU A 53 21.27 -17.89 1.18
CA GLU A 53 22.21 -18.61 0.32
C GLU A 53 21.91 -18.36 -1.16
N GLY A 54 22.92 -17.92 -1.92
CA GLY A 54 22.76 -17.61 -3.35
C GLY A 54 22.12 -16.24 -3.66
N LEU A 55 21.92 -15.36 -2.68
CA LEU A 55 21.45 -13.98 -2.93
C LEU A 55 22.37 -13.26 -3.93
N SER A 56 21.78 -12.75 -5.02
CA SER A 56 22.46 -11.89 -5.99
C SER A 56 21.95 -10.46 -5.87
N ALA A 57 22.87 -9.51 -5.70
CA ALA A 57 22.57 -8.09 -5.59
C ALA A 57 23.58 -7.24 -6.38
N LYS A 58 23.10 -6.18 -7.03
CA LYS A 58 23.92 -5.21 -7.76
C LYS A 58 23.56 -3.80 -7.33
N THR A 59 24.53 -2.89 -7.31
CA THR A 59 24.23 -1.46 -7.15
C THR A 59 23.37 -0.97 -8.33
N VAL A 60 22.52 0.02 -8.08
CA VAL A 60 21.73 0.66 -9.14
C VAL A 60 22.49 1.79 -9.86
N VAL A 61 23.64 2.23 -9.33
CA VAL A 61 24.47 3.33 -9.88
C VAL A 61 25.96 2.99 -9.88
N GLY A 62 26.70 3.53 -10.86
CA GLY A 62 28.18 3.50 -10.91
C GLY A 62 28.71 2.78 -12.15
N TRP A 63 28.72 3.47 -13.30
CA TRP A 63 29.14 2.88 -14.59
C TRP A 63 30.54 3.32 -15.02
N PRO A 64 31.41 2.42 -15.51
CA PRO A 64 31.19 0.96 -15.67
C PRO A 64 31.28 0.16 -14.37
N SER A 65 31.86 0.72 -13.30
CA SER A 65 31.88 0.08 -11.98
C SER A 65 31.77 1.11 -10.85
N LEU A 66 31.44 0.65 -9.63
CA LEU A 66 31.39 1.53 -8.46
C LEU A 66 32.70 2.27 -8.21
N GLU A 67 33.84 1.64 -8.46
CA GLU A 67 35.15 2.24 -8.23
C GLU A 67 35.55 3.22 -9.33
N ILE A 68 35.19 2.90 -10.57
CA ILE A 68 35.48 3.68 -11.78
C ILE A 68 34.16 4.14 -12.38
N ASP A 69 33.66 5.29 -11.90
CA ASP A 69 32.44 5.93 -12.41
C ASP A 69 32.79 7.08 -13.35
N LEU A 70 32.47 6.92 -14.64
CA LEU A 70 32.74 7.93 -15.67
C LEU A 70 31.83 9.17 -15.52
N TYR A 71 30.65 9.02 -14.94
CA TYR A 71 29.74 10.14 -14.67
C TYR A 71 30.18 10.99 -13.48
N ALA A 72 31.22 10.59 -12.73
CA ALA A 72 31.83 11.42 -11.67
C ALA A 72 32.34 12.79 -12.18
N ILE A 73 32.48 12.97 -13.51
CA ILE A 73 32.73 14.29 -14.13
C ILE A 73 31.64 15.31 -13.80
N ASN A 74 30.39 14.88 -13.57
CA ASN A 74 29.26 15.73 -13.19
C ASN A 74 29.53 16.51 -11.90
N ASN A 75 30.30 15.94 -10.96
CA ASN A 75 30.69 16.63 -9.74
C ASN A 75 31.54 17.89 -10.03
N ARG A 76 32.42 17.86 -11.05
CA ARG A 76 33.28 19.00 -11.43
C ARG A 76 32.50 20.13 -12.08
N ILE A 77 31.49 19.80 -12.89
CA ILE A 77 30.60 20.78 -13.54
C ILE A 77 29.35 21.09 -12.72
N GLY A 78 29.22 20.54 -11.51
CA GLY A 78 27.98 20.58 -10.72
C GLY A 78 27.52 21.97 -10.27
N ARG A 79 28.31 23.03 -10.49
CA ARG A 79 27.89 24.44 -10.36
C ARG A 79 26.93 24.88 -11.47
N LEU A 80 26.99 24.23 -12.63
CA LEU A 80 26.09 24.46 -13.76
C LEU A 80 24.79 23.65 -13.65
N LEU A 81 24.68 22.81 -12.62
CA LEU A 81 23.52 21.96 -12.34
C LEU A 81 22.84 22.40 -11.03
N PRO A 82 22.29 23.63 -10.90
CA PRO A 82 21.53 24.03 -9.72
C PRO A 82 20.20 23.25 -9.61
N ALA A 83 19.51 23.33 -8.46
CA ALA A 83 18.11 22.95 -8.39
C ALA A 83 17.29 23.63 -9.51
N GLY A 84 16.30 22.91 -10.04
CA GLY A 84 15.49 23.38 -11.15
C GLY A 84 16.15 23.34 -12.54
N PHE A 85 17.46 23.00 -12.66
CA PHE A 85 18.18 22.97 -13.95
C PHE A 85 17.48 22.11 -15.01
N TYR A 86 17.03 20.91 -14.64
CA TYR A 86 16.37 20.01 -15.59
C TYR A 86 15.11 20.62 -16.21
N TYR A 87 14.29 21.28 -15.41
CA TYR A 87 13.07 21.96 -15.87
C TYR A 87 13.39 23.15 -16.77
N LYS A 88 14.46 23.89 -16.47
CA LYS A 88 14.88 25.07 -17.22
C LYS A 88 15.57 24.73 -18.55
N THR A 89 16.27 23.59 -18.63
CA THR A 89 17.15 23.26 -19.75
C THR A 89 16.59 22.20 -20.70
N PHE A 90 15.92 21.15 -20.21
CA PHE A 90 15.57 19.99 -21.05
C PHE A 90 14.10 19.92 -21.46
N MET A 91 13.21 20.75 -20.89
CA MET A 91 11.78 20.77 -21.27
C MET A 91 11.51 21.45 -22.62
N ARG A 92 12.48 22.17 -23.17
CA ARG A 92 12.40 22.77 -24.51
C ARG A 92 13.71 22.52 -25.28
N PRO A 93 13.62 22.13 -26.57
CA PRO A 93 12.40 21.84 -27.33
C PRO A 93 11.81 20.46 -27.00
N ARG A 94 10.47 20.35 -26.94
CA ARG A 94 9.75 19.15 -26.47
C ARG A 94 10.12 17.87 -27.22
N PHE A 95 10.46 17.95 -28.51
CA PHE A 95 10.79 16.77 -29.31
C PHE A 95 12.10 16.09 -28.88
N LEU A 96 13.01 16.82 -28.22
CA LEU A 96 14.27 16.24 -27.69
C LEU A 96 14.09 15.58 -26.32
N TRP A 97 12.94 15.78 -25.65
CA TRP A 97 12.71 15.24 -24.31
C TRP A 97 12.90 13.72 -24.24
N HIS A 98 12.31 12.95 -25.16
CA HIS A 98 12.45 11.49 -25.14
C HIS A 98 13.90 11.02 -25.33
N TRP A 99 14.71 11.79 -26.08
CA TRP A 99 16.13 11.52 -26.23
C TRP A 99 16.92 11.86 -24.96
N TYR A 100 16.67 13.04 -24.36
CA TYR A 100 17.27 13.44 -23.08
C TYR A 100 16.89 12.47 -21.96
N GLU A 101 15.61 12.11 -21.88
CA GLU A 101 15.04 11.21 -20.88
C GLU A 101 15.76 9.86 -20.88
N GLY A 102 16.00 9.27 -22.05
CA GLY A 102 16.72 7.99 -22.15
C GLY A 102 18.13 8.04 -21.56
N HIS A 103 18.86 9.15 -21.74
CA HIS A 103 20.20 9.34 -21.19
C HIS A 103 20.17 9.70 -19.70
N ILE A 104 19.25 10.59 -19.30
CA ILE A 104 19.03 10.98 -17.92
C ILE A 104 18.64 9.76 -17.09
N ARG A 105 17.73 8.90 -17.56
CA ARG A 105 17.32 7.67 -16.85
C ARG A 105 18.48 6.70 -16.62
N ARG A 106 19.38 6.54 -17.59
CA ARG A 106 20.59 5.71 -17.42
C ARG A 106 21.58 6.30 -16.41
N ALA A 107 21.70 7.63 -16.35
CA ALA A 107 22.56 8.31 -15.39
C ALA A 107 21.92 8.43 -13.99
N ALA A 108 20.60 8.51 -13.92
CA ALA A 108 19.76 8.73 -12.74
C ALA A 108 19.75 7.58 -11.72
N GLY A 109 20.48 6.49 -11.96
CA GLY A 109 20.76 5.51 -10.90
C GLY A 109 19.52 4.81 -10.32
N LEU A 110 18.47 4.64 -11.10
CA LEU A 110 17.30 3.86 -10.71
C LEU A 110 17.45 2.41 -11.22
N GLY A 111 17.06 1.44 -10.39
CA GLY A 111 16.95 0.04 -10.78
C GLY A 111 15.91 -0.18 -11.89
N TYR A 112 15.97 -1.36 -12.52
CA TYR A 112 15.06 -1.73 -13.60
C TYR A 112 13.99 -2.71 -13.12
N ALA A 113 12.77 -2.55 -13.61
CA ALA A 113 11.69 -3.49 -13.37
C ALA A 113 11.81 -4.72 -14.30
N PRO A 114 11.36 -5.91 -13.87
CA PRO A 114 11.28 -7.08 -14.75
C PRO A 114 10.35 -6.80 -15.93
N THR A 115 10.70 -7.31 -17.10
CA THR A 115 9.83 -7.32 -18.29
C THR A 115 8.98 -8.59 -18.38
N GLU A 116 9.42 -9.65 -17.71
CA GLU A 116 8.71 -10.92 -17.60
C GLU A 116 7.64 -10.86 -16.50
N PRO A 117 6.54 -11.63 -16.62
CA PRO A 117 5.53 -11.71 -15.56
C PRO A 117 6.11 -12.22 -14.24
N ASP A 118 5.72 -11.61 -13.13
CA ASP A 118 6.07 -12.08 -11.79
C ASP A 118 5.41 -13.45 -11.52
N SER A 119 6.23 -14.46 -11.27
CA SER A 119 5.77 -15.82 -10.95
C SER A 119 5.38 -16.00 -9.48
N ALA A 120 5.68 -15.02 -8.62
CA ALA A 120 5.40 -15.12 -7.19
C ALA A 120 3.90 -15.12 -6.90
N ARG A 121 3.54 -15.82 -5.82
CA ARG A 121 2.17 -15.88 -5.32
C ARG A 121 1.97 -14.83 -4.23
N TYR A 122 0.83 -14.15 -4.23
CA TYR A 122 0.47 -13.17 -3.20
C TYR A 122 -0.93 -13.47 -2.66
N ASP A 123 -1.20 -13.09 -1.41
CA ASP A 123 -2.55 -13.23 -0.82
C ASP A 123 -2.92 -12.07 0.12
N LYS A 124 -4.20 -12.04 0.48
CA LYS A 124 -4.79 -11.06 1.40
C LYS A 124 -5.44 -11.78 2.58
N ARG A 125 -5.40 -11.18 3.77
CA ARG A 125 -6.11 -11.69 4.95
C ARG A 125 -6.82 -10.58 5.70
N ASN A 126 -8.12 -10.76 5.95
CA ASN A 126 -8.89 -9.87 6.83
C ASN A 126 -8.77 -10.35 8.27
N ALA A 127 -8.56 -9.43 9.21
CA ALA A 127 -8.49 -9.75 10.63
C ALA A 127 -9.11 -8.64 11.50
N HIS A 128 -9.56 -9.01 12.69
CA HIS A 128 -9.96 -8.08 13.74
C HIS A 128 -9.13 -8.34 14.99
N CYS A 129 -8.84 -7.29 15.75
CA CYS A 129 -8.20 -7.40 17.05
C CYS A 129 -8.74 -6.33 18.01
N ASP A 130 -8.57 -6.57 19.31
CA ASP A 130 -8.97 -5.61 20.32
C ASP A 130 -7.88 -4.54 20.48
N VAL A 131 -6.60 -4.94 20.42
CA VAL A 131 -5.45 -4.04 20.43
C VAL A 131 -4.48 -4.39 19.30
N LEU A 132 -4.19 -3.45 18.41
CA LEU A 132 -3.08 -3.54 17.46
C LEU A 132 -1.90 -2.73 17.99
N VAL A 133 -0.76 -3.37 18.19
CA VAL A 133 0.50 -2.71 18.53
C VAL A 133 1.36 -2.61 17.27
N VAL A 134 1.75 -1.39 16.91
CA VAL A 134 2.59 -1.10 15.75
C VAL A 134 4.01 -0.76 16.22
N GLY A 135 4.96 -1.63 15.88
CA GLY A 135 6.34 -1.60 16.37
C GLY A 135 6.53 -2.52 17.57
N ALA A 136 7.54 -3.39 17.49
CA ALA A 136 7.92 -4.35 18.52
C ALA A 136 9.25 -3.96 19.20
N GLY A 137 9.46 -2.66 19.40
CA GLY A 137 10.49 -2.15 20.30
C GLY A 137 10.13 -2.38 21.78
N PRO A 138 10.95 -1.91 22.73
CA PRO A 138 10.70 -2.05 24.17
C PRO A 138 9.29 -1.58 24.57
N THR A 139 8.88 -0.39 24.11
CA THR A 139 7.55 0.17 24.37
C THR A 139 6.42 -0.72 23.84
N GLY A 140 6.52 -1.14 22.57
CA GLY A 140 5.48 -1.94 21.92
C GLY A 140 5.34 -3.32 22.56
N LEU A 141 6.44 -3.98 22.88
CA LEU A 141 6.41 -5.28 23.54
C LEU A 141 5.83 -5.20 24.96
N MET A 142 6.11 -4.13 25.71
CA MET A 142 5.47 -3.92 27.02
C MET A 142 3.96 -3.63 26.88
N ALA A 143 3.55 -2.85 25.89
CA ALA A 143 2.13 -2.61 25.61
C ALA A 143 1.40 -3.91 25.22
N ALA A 144 2.04 -4.72 24.38
CA ALA A 144 1.53 -6.03 23.98
C ALA A 144 1.44 -7.00 25.15
N LEU A 145 2.40 -6.98 26.09
CA LEU A 145 2.38 -7.83 27.27
C LEU A 145 1.19 -7.49 28.18
N VAL A 146 0.96 -6.20 28.45
CA VAL A 146 -0.20 -5.75 29.24
C VAL A 146 -1.51 -6.16 28.57
N ALA A 147 -1.65 -5.90 27.26
CA ALA A 147 -2.85 -6.24 26.52
C ALA A 147 -3.05 -7.75 26.37
N GLY A 148 -1.98 -8.52 26.20
CA GLY A 148 -2.02 -9.98 26.11
C GLY A 148 -2.46 -10.61 27.43
N ARG A 149 -1.86 -10.20 28.55
CA ARG A 149 -2.22 -10.71 29.89
C ARG A 149 -3.65 -10.38 30.32
N SER A 150 -4.27 -9.33 29.78
CA SER A 150 -5.68 -9.01 30.07
C SER A 150 -6.68 -9.93 29.37
N GLY A 151 -6.21 -10.76 28.42
CA GLY A 151 -7.04 -11.63 27.59
C GLY A 151 -7.54 -10.95 26.30
N ALA A 152 -7.16 -9.70 26.03
CA ALA A 152 -7.53 -9.02 24.80
C ALA A 152 -6.88 -9.70 23.57
N ARG A 153 -7.55 -9.71 22.41
CA ARG A 153 -6.92 -10.18 21.17
C ARG A 153 -5.92 -9.14 20.68
N VAL A 154 -4.64 -9.48 20.69
CA VAL A 154 -3.54 -8.58 20.33
C VAL A 154 -2.90 -9.00 19.03
N ILE A 155 -2.64 -8.04 18.15
CA ILE A 155 -1.71 -8.21 17.03
C ILE A 155 -0.53 -7.29 17.26
N VAL A 156 0.69 -7.80 17.13
CA VAL A 156 1.93 -7.02 17.15
C VAL A 156 2.59 -7.12 15.79
N ALA A 157 2.77 -5.99 15.11
CA ALA A 157 3.40 -5.95 13.80
C ALA A 157 4.66 -5.09 13.83
N ASP A 158 5.77 -5.65 13.34
CA ASP A 158 7.06 -4.96 13.28
C ASP A 158 7.74 -5.19 11.94
N GLU A 159 8.35 -4.14 11.37
CA GLU A 159 8.94 -4.22 10.04
C GLU A 159 10.23 -5.05 9.99
N GLN A 160 10.93 -5.20 11.11
CA GLN A 160 12.23 -5.86 11.17
C GLN A 160 12.12 -7.39 11.12
N ALA A 161 13.23 -8.04 10.80
CA ALA A 161 13.37 -9.50 10.79
C ALA A 161 13.12 -10.14 12.16
N GLU A 162 13.50 -9.43 13.22
CA GLU A 162 13.39 -9.86 14.62
C GLU A 162 12.71 -8.76 15.42
N MET A 163 11.83 -9.14 16.34
CA MET A 163 11.22 -8.21 17.28
C MET A 163 12.23 -7.81 18.36
N GLY A 164 12.14 -6.57 18.81
CA GLY A 164 13.00 -5.99 19.86
C GLY A 164 13.34 -4.52 19.62
N GLY A 165 13.27 -4.05 18.37
CA GLY A 165 13.62 -2.67 18.02
C GLY A 165 15.03 -2.31 18.50
N ASP A 166 15.19 -1.18 19.17
CA ASP A 166 16.48 -0.71 19.69
C ASP A 166 17.10 -1.63 20.76
N LEU A 167 16.31 -2.48 21.44
CA LEU A 167 16.86 -3.46 22.40
C LEU A 167 17.84 -4.44 21.75
N LEU A 168 17.70 -4.72 20.45
CA LEU A 168 18.61 -5.57 19.69
C LEU A 168 19.99 -4.93 19.48
N SER A 169 20.06 -3.59 19.59
CA SER A 169 21.27 -2.80 19.41
C SER A 169 21.76 -2.16 20.72
N SER A 170 21.05 -2.34 21.83
CA SER A 170 21.36 -1.69 23.11
C SER A 170 22.33 -2.51 23.95
N ALA A 171 23.25 -1.83 24.64
CA ALA A 171 24.13 -2.41 25.66
C ALA A 171 23.58 -2.24 27.10
N GLN A 172 22.45 -1.56 27.27
CA GLN A 172 21.89 -1.23 28.59
C GLN A 172 21.22 -2.44 29.24
N HIS A 173 21.55 -2.73 30.49
CA HIS A 173 20.93 -3.82 31.24
C HIS A 173 19.52 -3.43 31.70
N VAL A 174 18.61 -4.40 31.65
CA VAL A 174 17.20 -4.25 32.05
C VAL A 174 16.93 -5.23 33.19
N SER A 175 16.61 -4.68 34.37
CA SER A 175 16.38 -5.36 35.64
C SER A 175 17.52 -6.30 36.02
N GLY A 176 18.77 -5.84 35.82
CA GLY A 176 19.99 -6.60 36.09
C GLY A 176 20.32 -7.69 35.05
N ALA A 177 19.46 -7.92 34.06
CA ALA A 177 19.72 -8.86 32.98
C ALA A 177 20.27 -8.13 31.73
N CYS A 178 21.07 -8.85 30.93
CA CYS A 178 21.46 -8.35 29.62
C CYS A 178 20.21 -8.15 28.73
N PRO A 179 20.17 -7.12 27.87
CA PRO A 179 18.97 -6.76 27.12
C PRO A 179 18.43 -7.89 26.23
N TRP A 180 19.28 -8.74 25.65
CA TRP A 180 18.85 -9.90 24.87
C TRP A 180 18.16 -11.00 25.71
N ILE A 181 18.57 -11.19 26.96
CA ILE A 181 17.92 -12.15 27.88
C ILE A 181 16.53 -11.65 28.23
N PHE A 182 16.42 -10.37 28.59
CA PHE A 182 15.14 -9.72 28.86
C PHE A 182 14.19 -9.85 27.66
N LEU A 183 14.66 -9.50 26.46
CA LEU A 183 13.89 -9.60 25.22
C LEU A 183 13.45 -11.03 24.92
N SER A 184 14.35 -12.01 25.05
CA SER A 184 14.03 -13.42 24.79
C SER A 184 12.93 -13.93 25.73
N ASN A 185 12.99 -13.59 27.02
CA ASN A 185 11.97 -13.96 27.99
C ASN A 185 10.62 -13.31 27.66
N LEU A 186 10.61 -12.03 27.29
CA LEU A 186 9.41 -11.29 26.92
C LEU A 186 8.73 -11.88 25.68
N LEU A 187 9.51 -12.15 24.62
CA LEU A 187 8.99 -12.76 23.39
C LEU A 187 8.49 -14.19 23.63
N LYS A 188 9.21 -14.97 24.46
CA LYS A 188 8.78 -16.31 24.84
C LYS A 188 7.41 -16.27 25.53
N GLU A 189 7.23 -15.36 26.49
CA GLU A 189 5.96 -15.21 27.18
C GLU A 189 4.83 -14.84 26.19
N LEU A 190 5.03 -13.81 25.37
CA LEU A 190 4.04 -13.38 24.36
C LEU A 190 3.69 -14.51 23.37
N SER A 191 4.68 -15.32 22.97
CA SER A 191 4.48 -16.43 22.02
C SER A 191 3.66 -17.59 22.59
N LEU A 192 3.55 -17.70 23.92
CA LEU A 192 2.77 -18.71 24.60
C LEU A 192 1.31 -18.27 24.85
N MET A 193 0.95 -17.04 24.50
CA MET A 193 -0.39 -16.50 24.66
C MET A 193 -1.22 -16.73 23.39
N ASP A 194 -2.27 -17.56 23.47
CA ASP A 194 -3.14 -17.89 22.32
C ASP A 194 -3.88 -16.67 21.74
N ASN A 195 -4.03 -15.61 22.53
CA ASN A 195 -4.66 -14.34 22.15
C ASN A 195 -3.69 -13.31 21.57
N VAL A 196 -2.39 -13.61 21.46
CA VAL A 196 -1.37 -12.69 20.92
C VAL A 196 -0.82 -13.24 19.61
N MET A 197 -0.94 -12.46 18.53
CA MET A 197 -0.33 -12.78 17.24
C MET A 197 0.89 -11.88 16.98
N LEU A 198 2.07 -12.48 16.91
CA LEU A 198 3.32 -11.82 16.57
C LEU A 198 3.59 -11.90 15.06
N LEU A 199 3.71 -10.74 14.42
CA LEU A 199 3.99 -10.60 12.99
C LEU A 199 5.33 -9.87 12.79
N PRO A 200 6.48 -10.58 12.78
CA PRO A 200 7.75 -10.00 12.34
C PRO A 200 7.73 -9.81 10.81
N ARG A 201 8.69 -9.05 10.26
CA ARG A 201 8.80 -8.75 8.81
C ARG A 201 7.52 -8.12 8.23
N SER A 202 6.77 -7.43 9.07
CA SER A 202 5.42 -6.96 8.79
C SER A 202 5.34 -5.45 8.99
N THR A 203 5.44 -4.71 7.90
CA THR A 203 5.32 -3.25 7.95
C THR A 203 3.85 -2.86 7.94
N VAL A 204 3.41 -2.13 8.96
CA VAL A 204 2.11 -1.42 8.91
C VAL A 204 2.27 -0.26 7.93
N SER A 205 1.75 -0.43 6.72
CA SER A 205 2.04 0.45 5.59
C SER A 205 1.08 1.64 5.51
N GLY A 206 -0.16 1.49 6.01
CA GLY A 206 -1.19 2.51 5.95
C GLY A 206 -2.14 2.49 7.14
N TYR A 207 -2.56 3.68 7.59
CA TYR A 207 -3.62 3.90 8.56
C TYR A 207 -4.79 4.63 7.87
N TYR A 208 -6.01 4.09 7.98
CA TYR A 208 -7.23 4.62 7.39
C TYR A 208 -8.35 4.73 8.43
N ASP A 209 -9.53 5.21 8.01
CA ASP A 209 -10.67 5.51 8.88
C ASP A 209 -11.14 4.33 9.74
N HIS A 210 -11.60 4.68 10.95
CA HIS A 210 -12.14 3.78 11.97
C HIS A 210 -11.16 2.66 12.37
N ASN A 211 -9.88 3.01 12.56
CA ASN A 211 -8.81 2.07 12.90
C ASN A 211 -8.72 0.89 11.91
N PHE A 212 -8.79 1.20 10.61
CA PHE A 212 -8.42 0.24 9.57
C PHE A 212 -6.95 0.41 9.25
N LEU A 213 -6.16 -0.65 9.37
CA LEU A 213 -4.74 -0.62 9.08
C LEU A 213 -4.39 -1.74 8.10
N VAL A 214 -3.47 -1.43 7.20
CA VAL A 214 -2.93 -2.40 6.24
C VAL A 214 -1.51 -2.75 6.64
N ILE A 215 -1.21 -4.05 6.69
CA ILE A 215 0.10 -4.59 7.08
C ILE A 215 0.63 -5.45 5.94
N ASN A 216 1.80 -5.12 5.42
CA ASN A 216 2.48 -5.94 4.43
C ASN A 216 3.48 -6.86 5.11
N GLN A 217 3.17 -8.16 5.16
CA GLN A 217 4.04 -9.20 5.72
C GLN A 217 4.87 -9.85 4.62
N ARG A 218 6.20 -9.70 4.69
CA ARG A 218 7.15 -10.41 3.84
C ARG A 218 7.41 -11.80 4.42
N ARG A 219 6.98 -12.84 3.71
CA ARG A 219 6.97 -14.22 4.24
C ARG A 219 8.14 -15.06 3.74
N THR A 220 8.61 -14.80 2.53
CA THR A 220 9.55 -15.70 1.85
C THR A 220 10.79 -15.00 1.30
N ASP A 221 10.83 -13.67 1.26
CA ASP A 221 11.94 -12.88 0.68
C ASP A 221 13.31 -13.16 1.31
N HIS A 222 13.34 -13.77 2.50
CA HIS A 222 14.53 -14.12 3.25
C HIS A 222 14.96 -15.59 3.12
N GLN A 223 14.34 -16.38 2.21
CA GLN A 223 14.68 -17.80 2.05
C GLN A 223 14.94 -18.15 0.57
N ALA A 224 15.84 -19.10 0.36
CA ALA A 224 16.12 -19.66 -0.96
C ALA A 224 15.20 -20.86 -1.26
N GLY A 225 14.86 -21.05 -2.55
CA GLY A 225 14.27 -22.30 -3.03
C GLY A 225 12.84 -22.60 -2.56
N ILE A 226 12.05 -21.58 -2.18
CA ILE A 226 10.65 -21.79 -1.83
C ILE A 226 9.84 -22.05 -3.10
N GLY A 227 9.09 -23.15 -3.11
CA GLY A 227 8.18 -23.48 -4.20
C GLY A 227 6.91 -22.60 -4.24
N ASP A 228 6.22 -22.61 -5.38
CA ASP A 228 5.14 -21.66 -5.74
C ASP A 228 3.86 -21.74 -4.88
N ILE A 229 3.82 -22.61 -3.87
CA ILE A 229 2.63 -22.85 -3.05
C ILE A 229 2.44 -21.75 -2.00
N VAL A 230 3.54 -21.23 -1.43
CA VAL A 230 3.51 -20.25 -0.33
C VAL A 230 3.47 -18.84 -0.88
N ALA A 231 2.53 -18.01 -0.39
CA ALA A 231 2.50 -16.60 -0.77
C ALA A 231 3.76 -15.87 -0.29
N ARG A 232 4.42 -15.18 -1.22
CA ARG A 232 5.64 -14.42 -1.02
C ARG A 232 5.46 -13.28 -0.03
N GLU A 233 4.42 -12.48 -0.26
CA GLU A 233 3.95 -11.45 0.64
C GLU A 233 2.46 -11.64 0.92
N ARG A 234 2.04 -11.25 2.13
CA ARG A 234 0.64 -11.24 2.56
C ARG A 234 0.23 -9.83 2.97
N ASN A 235 -0.85 -9.34 2.37
CA ASN A 235 -1.48 -8.09 2.76
C ASN A 235 -2.57 -8.34 3.82
N TRP A 236 -2.32 -7.92 5.05
CA TRP A 236 -3.30 -7.97 6.13
C TRP A 236 -4.15 -6.70 6.13
N ARG A 237 -5.46 -6.87 6.20
CA ARG A 237 -6.47 -5.83 6.36
C ARG A 237 -7.06 -5.95 7.75
N VAL A 238 -6.56 -5.14 8.68
CA VAL A 238 -6.85 -5.26 10.11
C VAL A 238 -7.78 -4.15 10.57
N ARG A 239 -8.88 -4.52 11.20
CA ARG A 239 -9.74 -3.59 11.94
C ARG A 239 -9.46 -3.75 13.44
N ALA A 240 -8.93 -2.71 14.07
CA ALA A 240 -8.55 -2.75 15.49
C ALA A 240 -9.50 -1.90 16.34
N ARG A 241 -9.88 -2.37 17.54
CA ARG A 241 -10.66 -1.52 18.47
C ARG A 241 -9.80 -0.40 19.06
N ARG A 242 -8.56 -0.70 19.43
CA ARG A 242 -7.54 0.27 19.86
C ARG A 242 -6.23 0.03 19.13
N VAL A 243 -5.47 1.10 18.92
CA VAL A 243 -4.14 1.04 18.29
C VAL A 243 -3.11 1.70 19.20
N VAL A 244 -1.98 1.03 19.41
CA VAL A 244 -0.79 1.60 20.07
C VAL A 244 0.28 1.81 19.01
N LEU A 245 0.64 3.07 18.75
CA LEU A 245 1.71 3.44 17.81
C LEU A 245 3.03 3.54 18.57
N ALA A 246 3.77 2.44 18.64
CA ALA A 246 5.10 2.34 19.23
C ALA A 246 6.20 2.31 18.15
N THR A 247 6.07 3.17 17.15
CA THR A 247 6.88 3.19 15.91
C THR A 247 8.32 3.69 16.09
N GLY A 248 8.70 4.09 17.30
CA GLY A 248 10.04 4.57 17.62
C GLY A 248 10.35 5.96 17.06
N ALA A 249 11.64 6.27 16.96
CA ALA A 249 12.16 7.51 16.39
C ALA A 249 13.37 7.21 15.50
N ILE A 250 13.55 8.02 14.46
CA ILE A 250 14.65 7.93 13.51
C ILE A 250 15.66 9.02 13.86
N GLU A 251 16.93 8.65 14.02
CA GLU A 251 18.00 9.63 14.25
C GLU A 251 18.22 10.49 12.99
N ARG A 252 18.42 11.79 13.17
CA ARG A 252 18.82 12.70 12.08
C ARG A 252 20.31 12.99 12.14
N GLY A 253 20.92 13.18 10.98
CA GLY A 253 22.30 13.64 10.89
C GLY A 253 22.44 15.15 11.07
N LEU A 254 23.68 15.62 11.21
CA LEU A 254 24.05 17.04 11.15
C LEU A 254 24.39 17.44 9.71
N VAL A 255 24.06 18.68 9.34
CA VAL A 255 24.32 19.24 8.01
C VAL A 255 25.61 20.07 8.06
N PHE A 256 26.65 19.58 7.40
CA PHE A 256 27.98 20.21 7.37
C PHE A 256 28.66 19.94 6.03
N ALA A 257 29.80 20.59 5.79
CA ALA A 257 30.50 20.51 4.52
C ALA A 257 31.02 19.09 4.23
N ASP A 258 30.67 18.56 3.06
CA ASP A 258 31.00 17.21 2.59
C ASP A 258 30.54 16.09 3.56
N ASN A 259 29.31 16.19 4.07
CA ASN A 259 28.70 15.23 4.98
C ASN A 259 28.17 13.93 4.33
N ASP A 260 28.51 13.65 3.06
CA ASP A 260 27.98 12.52 2.29
C ASP A 260 29.00 11.39 2.02
N ARG A 261 30.23 11.52 2.52
CA ARG A 261 31.34 10.62 2.19
C ARG A 261 31.11 9.20 2.76
N PRO A 262 31.57 8.14 2.07
CA PRO A 262 31.53 6.78 2.62
C PRO A 262 32.32 6.70 3.94
N GLY A 263 31.68 6.20 4.99
CA GLY A 263 32.20 6.19 6.36
C GLY A 263 31.53 7.22 7.28
N ILE A 264 30.79 8.19 6.73
CA ILE A 264 29.88 9.04 7.53
C ILE A 264 28.56 8.28 7.68
N MET A 265 28.14 8.05 8.92
CA MET A 265 26.98 7.23 9.27
C MET A 265 26.22 7.87 10.45
N LEU A 266 24.91 7.59 10.56
CA LEU A 266 24.17 7.88 11.79
C LEU A 266 24.81 7.17 12.99
N SER A 267 24.81 7.85 14.13
CA SER A 267 25.40 7.35 15.38
C SER A 267 24.75 6.03 15.81
N SER A 268 23.42 5.98 15.79
CA SER A 268 22.57 4.80 16.02
C SER A 268 22.85 3.65 15.05
N ALA A 269 23.17 3.95 13.78
CA ALA A 269 23.56 2.94 12.81
C ALA A 269 24.91 2.32 13.17
N VAL A 270 25.91 3.14 13.55
CA VAL A 270 27.22 2.64 14.02
C VAL A 270 27.05 1.69 15.21
N ARG A 271 26.24 2.07 16.20
CA ARG A 271 25.91 1.21 17.36
C ARG A 271 25.24 -0.09 16.93
N THR A 272 24.27 -0.02 16.03
CA THR A 272 23.58 -1.21 15.50
C THR A 272 24.55 -2.18 14.82
N TYR A 273 25.47 -1.68 13.99
CA TYR A 273 26.46 -2.54 13.35
C TYR A 273 27.42 -3.19 14.35
N ILE A 274 27.84 -2.47 15.38
CA ILE A 274 28.71 -3.00 16.43
C ILE A 274 27.98 -4.03 17.27
N ASN A 275 26.83 -3.68 17.85
CA ASN A 275 26.19 -4.48 18.90
C ASN A 275 25.34 -5.62 18.33
N ARG A 276 24.55 -5.35 17.28
CA ARG A 276 23.65 -6.35 16.70
C ARG A 276 24.35 -7.26 15.70
N TYR A 277 25.15 -6.66 14.81
CA TYR A 277 25.77 -7.39 13.71
C TYR A 277 27.22 -7.80 13.98
N ALA A 278 27.80 -7.40 15.12
CA ALA A 278 29.20 -7.67 15.48
C ALA A 278 30.20 -7.20 14.41
N VAL A 279 29.91 -6.07 13.74
CA VAL A 279 30.73 -5.47 12.68
C VAL A 279 31.26 -4.12 13.14
N ARG A 280 32.59 -3.96 13.08
CA ARG A 280 33.23 -2.64 13.16
C ARG A 280 33.15 -1.94 11.79
N PRO A 281 32.49 -0.78 11.66
CA PRO A 281 32.43 -0.07 10.38
C PRO A 281 33.80 0.44 9.89
N GLY A 282 34.79 0.55 10.78
CA GLY A 282 36.17 0.90 10.49
C GLY A 282 37.10 0.67 11.68
N ARG A 283 38.39 0.96 11.52
CA ARG A 283 39.40 0.81 12.60
C ARG A 283 39.51 2.03 13.50
N THR A 284 39.39 3.22 12.90
CA THR A 284 39.44 4.50 13.60
C THR A 284 38.13 5.25 13.40
N GLY A 285 37.66 5.96 14.42
CA GLY A 285 36.42 6.71 14.29
C GLY A 285 36.35 7.95 15.17
N ALA A 286 35.39 8.82 14.86
CA ALA A 286 35.05 9.99 15.65
C ALA A 286 33.53 10.12 15.75
N VAL A 287 33.06 10.83 16.77
CA VAL A 287 31.63 11.15 16.96
C VAL A 287 31.43 12.64 16.76
N PHE A 288 30.40 13.04 16.02
CA PHE A 288 30.00 14.44 15.87
C PHE A 288 28.55 14.64 16.31
N THR A 289 28.32 15.51 17.29
CA THR A 289 27.02 15.61 17.94
C THR A 289 26.65 17.01 18.43
N ASN A 290 25.36 17.17 18.69
CA ASN A 290 24.74 18.30 19.38
C ASN A 290 23.88 17.86 20.58
N ASN A 291 24.01 16.60 21.01
CA ASN A 291 23.18 16.01 22.04
C ASN A 291 23.92 14.88 22.77
N ASP A 292 23.37 14.46 23.91
CA ASP A 292 24.04 13.48 24.79
C ASP A 292 24.03 12.04 24.25
N SER A 293 23.06 11.69 23.39
CA SER A 293 22.85 10.29 22.97
C SER A 293 24.05 9.70 22.19
N ALA A 294 24.83 10.55 21.53
CA ALA A 294 25.96 10.12 20.72
C ALA A 294 27.21 9.74 21.53
N TYR A 295 27.33 10.18 22.79
CA TYR A 295 28.46 9.80 23.65
C TYR A 295 28.48 8.30 23.91
N GLN A 296 27.31 7.68 24.03
CA GLN A 296 27.19 6.23 24.15
C GLN A 296 27.82 5.50 22.94
N THR A 297 27.73 6.07 21.74
CA THR A 297 28.39 5.52 20.55
C THR A 297 29.91 5.54 20.69
N ALA A 298 30.49 6.59 21.28
CA ALA A 298 31.94 6.65 21.52
C ALA A 298 32.38 5.53 22.49
N VAL A 299 31.61 5.31 23.57
CA VAL A 299 31.85 4.23 24.53
C VAL A 299 31.79 2.87 23.84
N GLU A 300 30.76 2.61 23.04
CA GLU A 300 30.56 1.34 22.35
C GLU A 300 31.59 1.10 21.24
N MET A 301 32.01 2.15 20.53
CA MET A 301 33.12 2.09 19.57
C MET A 301 34.43 1.71 20.28
N HIS A 302 34.73 2.33 21.42
CA HIS A 302 35.91 2.00 22.22
C HIS A 302 35.84 0.55 22.74
N GLY A 303 34.71 0.14 23.30
CA GLY A 303 34.47 -1.22 23.80
C GLY A 303 34.57 -2.30 22.71
N ALA A 304 34.23 -1.97 21.46
CA ALA A 304 34.43 -2.84 20.31
C ALA A 304 35.89 -2.88 19.81
N GLY A 305 36.80 -2.13 20.43
CA GLY A 305 38.21 -2.05 20.04
C GLY A 305 38.46 -1.20 18.79
N MET A 306 37.66 -0.16 18.56
CA MET A 306 37.98 0.90 17.60
C MET A 306 38.81 1.99 18.28
N GLU A 307 39.74 2.60 17.54
CA GLU A 307 40.47 3.76 18.02
C GLU A 307 39.59 5.02 17.87
N VAL A 308 39.02 5.49 18.98
CA VAL A 308 38.15 6.67 19.00
C VAL A 308 39.00 7.93 19.12
N LYS A 309 39.04 8.72 18.04
CA LYS A 309 39.87 9.92 17.90
C LYS A 309 39.29 11.15 18.60
N GLY A 310 38.02 11.10 18.98
CA GLY A 310 37.39 12.11 19.81
C GLY A 310 35.89 12.27 19.57
N VAL A 311 35.27 13.00 20.49
CA VAL A 311 33.89 13.47 20.40
C VAL A 311 33.91 14.96 20.08
N ILE A 312 33.37 15.32 18.92
CA ILE A 312 33.19 16.70 18.49
C ILE A 312 31.77 17.11 18.90
N ASP A 313 31.67 18.05 19.84
CA ASP A 313 30.38 18.51 20.36
C ASP A 313 30.23 20.00 20.04
N VAL A 314 29.15 20.36 19.34
CA VAL A 314 28.88 21.76 19.00
C VAL A 314 28.55 22.60 20.25
N ARG A 315 28.11 21.95 21.33
CA ARG A 315 27.72 22.60 22.58
C ARG A 315 28.95 23.08 23.33
N GLN A 316 28.86 24.28 23.89
CA GLN A 316 29.98 24.87 24.64
C GLN A 316 30.25 24.15 25.96
N ARG A 317 29.20 23.58 26.57
CA ARG A 317 29.27 22.95 27.90
C ARG A 317 28.47 21.64 27.92
N PRO A 318 29.01 20.55 27.36
CA PRO A 318 28.48 19.21 27.62
C PRO A 318 28.51 18.91 29.13
N SER A 319 27.68 17.97 29.60
CA SER A 319 27.59 17.67 31.03
C SER A 319 28.92 17.14 31.58
N GLU A 320 29.24 17.50 32.83
CA GLU A 320 30.47 17.06 33.50
C GLU A 320 30.55 15.53 33.57
N GLU A 321 29.41 14.87 33.77
CA GLU A 321 29.32 13.42 33.75
C GLU A 321 29.86 12.83 32.44
N LEU A 322 29.44 13.37 31.29
CA LEU A 322 29.88 12.88 29.98
C LEU A 322 31.37 13.13 29.76
N LEU A 323 31.86 14.29 30.18
CA LEU A 323 33.28 14.62 30.10
C LEU A 323 34.12 13.65 30.94
N SER A 324 33.73 13.39 32.19
CA SER A 324 34.42 12.42 33.06
C SER A 324 34.39 11.00 32.50
N GLN A 325 33.31 10.60 31.83
CA GLN A 325 33.21 9.28 31.20
C GLN A 325 34.15 9.15 30.00
N MET A 326 34.27 10.21 29.19
CA MET A 326 35.19 10.22 28.05
C MET A 326 36.65 10.26 28.51
N ASP A 327 36.95 11.03 29.56
CA ASP A 327 38.27 11.10 30.18
C ASP A 327 38.71 9.74 30.75
N ALA A 328 37.81 9.02 31.42
CA ALA A 328 38.07 7.66 31.92
C ALA A 328 38.37 6.62 30.82
N LEU A 329 38.05 6.93 29.56
CA LEU A 329 38.32 6.08 28.39
C LEU A 329 39.46 6.64 27.51
N ASP A 330 40.15 7.70 27.95
CA ASP A 330 41.16 8.44 27.20
C ASP A 330 40.63 8.97 25.84
N ILE A 331 39.35 9.34 25.77
CA ILE A 331 38.72 9.88 24.56
C ILE A 331 38.66 11.41 24.64
N PRO A 332 39.33 12.15 23.74
CA PRO A 332 39.31 13.60 23.79
C PRO A 332 37.94 14.15 23.38
N VAL A 333 37.45 15.15 24.12
CA VAL A 333 36.22 15.87 23.81
C VAL A 333 36.55 17.28 23.32
N TYR A 334 35.99 17.65 22.17
CA TYR A 334 36.14 18.95 21.54
C TYR A 334 34.84 19.75 21.68
N SER A 335 34.57 20.28 22.88
CA SER A 335 33.38 21.10 23.18
C SER A 335 33.41 22.45 22.47
N GLY A 336 32.28 22.90 21.93
CA GLY A 336 32.17 24.13 21.15
C GLY A 336 32.84 24.05 19.78
N HIS A 337 32.96 22.85 19.19
CA HIS A 337 33.60 22.63 17.89
C HIS A 337 32.62 22.05 16.88
N GLY A 338 32.81 22.43 15.61
CA GLY A 338 32.11 21.89 14.46
C GLY A 338 33.08 21.21 13.50
N ILE A 339 32.51 20.67 12.41
CA ILE A 339 33.27 20.13 11.28
C ILE A 339 33.12 21.08 10.09
N GLY A 340 34.21 21.74 9.70
CA GLY A 340 34.24 22.69 8.58
C GLY A 340 34.43 22.02 7.21
N GLY A 341 34.80 20.73 7.19
CA GLY A 341 35.05 19.98 5.96
C GLY A 341 35.54 18.57 6.21
N THR A 342 35.63 17.76 5.15
CA THR A 342 36.14 16.39 5.24
C THR A 342 37.20 16.11 4.18
N ARG A 343 38.20 15.31 4.54
CA ARG A 343 39.18 14.75 3.60
C ARG A 343 38.80 13.31 3.31
N SER A 344 38.72 12.97 2.02
CA SER A 344 38.32 11.63 1.56
C SER A 344 39.27 11.09 0.50
N SER A 345 39.27 9.77 0.34
CA SER A 345 40.01 9.03 -0.67
C SER A 345 39.07 8.10 -1.44
N ARG A 346 39.59 7.32 -2.40
CA ARG A 346 38.80 6.26 -3.07
C ARG A 346 38.15 5.28 -2.09
N GLN A 347 38.77 5.06 -0.93
CA GLN A 347 38.28 4.15 0.11
C GLN A 347 37.27 4.78 1.09
N GLY A 348 36.89 6.04 0.90
CA GLY A 348 35.99 6.78 1.79
C GLY A 348 36.71 7.83 2.65
N LEU A 349 36.08 8.20 3.77
CA LEU A 349 36.55 9.20 4.73
C LEU A 349 37.97 8.87 5.25
N ARG A 350 38.79 9.90 5.37
CA ARG A 350 40.16 9.84 5.91
C ARG A 350 40.37 10.76 7.10
N ALA A 351 39.78 11.95 7.07
CA ALA A 351 39.85 12.89 8.17
C ALA A 351 38.68 13.86 8.17
N VAL A 352 38.40 14.44 9.33
CA VAL A 352 37.48 15.56 9.51
C VAL A 352 38.27 16.80 9.93
N GLU A 353 37.88 17.96 9.42
CA GLU A 353 38.52 19.24 9.70
C GLU A 353 37.74 19.97 10.79
N LEU A 354 38.39 20.26 11.92
CA LEU A 354 37.73 20.85 13.07
C LEU A 354 37.76 22.37 12.98
N CYS A 355 36.66 23.00 13.38
CA CYS A 355 36.56 24.43 13.57
C CYS A 355 36.04 24.76 14.97
N ARG A 356 36.54 25.82 15.59
CA ARG A 356 35.98 26.36 16.84
C ARG A 356 34.81 27.27 16.48
N LEU A 357 33.64 26.99 17.06
CA LEU A 357 32.43 27.75 16.83
C LEU A 357 32.34 28.95 17.79
N SER A 358 31.63 29.98 17.36
CA SER A 358 31.15 31.05 18.24
C SER A 358 30.19 30.51 19.30
N ALA A 359 29.95 31.28 20.36
CA ALA A 359 29.07 30.85 21.45
C ALA A 359 27.61 30.61 21.00
N ASP A 360 27.16 31.30 19.95
CA ASP A 360 25.85 31.11 19.31
C ASP A 360 25.86 30.05 18.19
N GLY A 361 27.01 29.45 17.91
CA GLY A 361 27.18 28.40 16.90
C GLY A 361 27.10 28.86 15.45
N ARG A 362 26.98 30.17 15.19
CA ARG A 362 26.72 30.72 13.84
C ARG A 362 27.97 31.01 13.01
N ASP A 363 29.10 31.23 13.67
CA ASP A 363 30.37 31.59 13.03
C ASP A 363 31.51 30.65 13.41
N VAL A 364 32.52 30.60 12.54
CA VAL A 364 33.80 29.93 12.82
C VAL A 364 34.80 30.96 13.35
N LEU A 365 35.24 30.79 14.60
CA LEU A 365 36.23 31.65 15.23
C LEU A 365 37.65 31.33 14.75
N THR A 366 38.01 30.04 14.75
CA THR A 366 39.34 29.56 14.34
C THR A 366 39.27 28.14 13.78
N GLN A 367 40.18 27.81 12.86
CA GLN A 367 40.38 26.43 12.40
C GLN A 367 41.26 25.68 13.41
N LYS A 368 40.91 24.44 13.75
CA LYS A 368 41.56 23.61 14.79
C LYS A 368 42.05 22.26 14.23
N GLY A 369 42.79 22.30 13.12
CA GLY A 369 43.45 21.12 12.55
C GLY A 369 42.46 20.04 12.09
N SER A 370 42.90 18.79 12.09
CA SER A 370 42.14 17.65 11.55
C SER A 370 42.28 16.40 12.41
N LEU A 371 41.22 15.58 12.47
CA LEU A 371 41.23 14.25 13.09
C LEU A 371 41.16 13.16 12.03
N ASP A 372 42.16 12.27 12.01
CA ASP A 372 42.22 11.16 11.06
C ASP A 372 41.29 10.02 11.48
N CYS A 373 40.16 9.88 10.79
CA CYS A 373 39.15 8.88 11.06
C CYS A 373 38.64 8.21 9.78
N GLN A 374 38.29 6.93 9.89
CA GLN A 374 37.68 6.14 8.81
C GLN A 374 36.16 6.16 8.87
N VAL A 375 35.62 6.43 10.06
CA VAL A 375 34.19 6.46 10.38
C VAL A 375 33.88 7.74 11.15
N LEU A 376 32.82 8.42 10.76
CA LEU A 376 32.26 9.53 11.52
C LEU A 376 30.82 9.19 11.88
N ALA A 377 30.57 8.94 13.16
CA ALA A 377 29.24 8.75 13.70
C ALA A 377 28.60 10.13 13.94
N ILE A 378 27.51 10.46 13.26
CA ILE A 378 26.85 11.77 13.37
C ILE A 378 25.50 11.65 14.08
N SER A 379 25.20 12.61 14.95
CA SER A 379 23.91 12.70 15.64
C SER A 379 23.46 14.14 15.77
N GLY A 380 22.37 14.48 15.09
CA GLY A 380 21.70 15.78 15.15
C GLY A 380 20.45 15.80 16.03
N GLY A 381 20.13 14.69 16.70
CA GLY A 381 18.92 14.47 17.48
C GLY A 381 18.01 13.40 16.87
N TRP A 382 16.78 13.30 17.38
CA TRP A 382 15.82 12.25 17.03
C TRP A 382 14.55 12.84 16.45
N ASN A 383 14.00 12.17 15.44
CA ASN A 383 12.71 12.50 14.84
C ASN A 383 11.73 11.35 15.11
N PRO A 384 10.73 11.53 15.99
CA PRO A 384 9.67 10.56 16.21
C PRO A 384 9.01 10.10 14.89
N ALA A 385 8.76 8.79 14.75
CA ALA A 385 8.18 8.20 13.54
C ALA A 385 6.65 8.36 13.51
N ILE A 386 6.20 9.60 13.40
CA ILE A 386 4.78 10.03 13.51
C ILE A 386 3.92 9.75 12.27
N HIS A 387 4.45 9.03 11.27
CA HIS A 387 3.81 8.84 9.97
C HIS A 387 2.38 8.30 10.08
N LEU A 388 2.17 7.27 10.90
CA LEU A 388 0.86 6.62 11.05
C LEU A 388 -0.13 7.48 11.86
N HIS A 389 0.35 8.24 12.85
CA HIS A 389 -0.47 9.23 13.56
C HIS A 389 -0.96 10.33 12.59
N CYS A 390 -0.08 10.81 11.71
CA CYS A 390 -0.47 11.79 10.70
C CYS A 390 -1.43 11.19 9.65
N GLN A 391 -1.25 9.92 9.27
CA GLN A 391 -2.17 9.24 8.35
C GLN A 391 -3.55 8.99 8.96
N SER A 392 -3.64 8.80 10.28
CA SER A 392 -4.92 8.69 10.99
C SER A 392 -5.70 10.00 11.06
N GLY A 393 -5.07 11.12 10.67
CA GLY A 393 -5.63 12.48 10.67
C GLY A 393 -5.10 13.36 11.81
N GLY A 394 -4.26 12.82 12.69
CA GLY A 394 -3.60 13.59 13.75
C GLY A 394 -2.64 14.64 13.19
N ARG A 395 -2.51 15.78 13.88
CA ARG A 395 -1.59 16.85 13.46
C ARG A 395 -0.34 16.85 14.33
N PRO A 396 0.87 16.95 13.74
CA PRO A 396 2.08 17.05 14.53
C PRO A 396 2.19 18.37 15.28
N LYS A 397 2.86 18.32 16.43
CA LYS A 397 3.27 19.49 17.21
C LYS A 397 4.79 19.54 17.27
N TYR A 398 5.37 20.73 17.15
CA TYR A 398 6.81 20.90 17.36
C TYR A 398 7.12 21.05 18.86
N ASP A 399 8.16 20.37 19.31
CA ASP A 399 8.73 20.48 20.65
C ASP A 399 10.12 21.12 20.54
N ASP A 400 10.25 22.36 21.01
CA ASP A 400 11.50 23.12 20.98
C ASP A 400 12.57 22.51 21.89
N SER A 401 12.19 21.89 23.02
CA SER A 401 13.13 21.32 23.99
C SER A 401 13.85 20.10 23.45
N GLN A 402 13.17 19.33 22.59
CA GLN A 402 13.71 18.13 21.93
C GLN A 402 14.09 18.40 20.47
N ALA A 403 13.79 19.60 19.98
CA ALA A 403 14.00 20.05 18.62
C ALA A 403 13.39 19.08 17.58
N CYS A 404 12.17 18.61 17.77
CA CYS A 404 11.53 17.63 16.87
C CYS A 404 10.01 17.80 16.80
N PHE A 405 9.38 17.17 15.81
CA PHE A 405 7.92 17.02 15.79
C PHE A 405 7.49 15.78 16.56
N ILE A 406 6.54 15.95 17.47
CA ILE A 406 5.85 14.90 18.22
C ILE A 406 4.38 14.78 17.75
N PRO A 407 3.70 13.66 18.02
CA PRO A 407 2.27 13.52 17.82
C PRO A 407 1.49 14.60 18.58
N GLY A 408 0.44 15.14 17.96
CA GLY A 408 -0.52 16.00 18.62
C GLY A 408 -1.69 15.20 19.19
N GLU A 409 -2.87 15.83 19.24
CA GLU A 409 -4.09 15.15 19.65
C GLU A 409 -4.48 14.05 18.65
N SER A 410 -4.87 12.90 19.17
CA SER A 410 -5.40 11.82 18.34
C SER A 410 -6.84 12.13 17.93
N VAL A 411 -7.17 11.84 16.68
CA VAL A 411 -8.53 11.99 16.14
C VAL A 411 -9.23 10.64 15.94
N GLN A 412 -8.52 9.55 16.18
CA GLN A 412 -9.04 8.19 16.13
C GLN A 412 -8.73 7.48 17.46
N SER A 413 -9.17 6.22 17.57
CA SER A 413 -8.97 5.42 18.78
C SER A 413 -7.54 4.83 18.82
N GLU A 414 -6.53 5.71 18.81
CA GLU A 414 -5.11 5.37 18.88
C GLU A 414 -4.34 6.17 19.93
N ARG A 415 -3.20 5.63 20.35
CA ARG A 415 -2.24 6.33 21.19
C ARG A 415 -0.82 6.07 20.72
N SER A 416 -0.07 7.13 20.43
CA SER A 416 1.38 7.06 20.23
C SER A 416 2.12 6.90 21.56
N ALA A 417 3.18 6.10 21.58
CA ALA A 417 3.88 5.72 22.81
C ALA A 417 5.41 5.62 22.62
N GLY A 418 6.16 5.78 23.71
CA GLY A 418 7.62 5.69 23.74
C GLY A 418 8.28 6.75 22.86
N SER A 419 9.31 6.39 22.10
CA SER A 419 10.03 7.35 21.26
C SER A 419 9.19 7.93 20.12
N ALA A 420 8.09 7.29 19.74
CA ALA A 420 7.12 7.88 18.82
C ALA A 420 6.38 9.08 19.45
N LEU A 421 6.31 9.17 20.78
CA LEU A 421 5.76 10.29 21.54
C LEU A 421 6.82 11.34 21.93
N GLY A 422 8.09 11.16 21.52
CA GLY A 422 9.20 11.99 21.98
C GLY A 422 9.71 11.59 23.37
N ILE A 423 9.59 10.32 23.75
CA ILE A 423 10.25 9.77 24.95
C ILE A 423 11.45 8.94 24.50
N PHE A 424 12.68 9.42 24.68
CA PHE A 424 13.87 8.74 24.13
C PHE A 424 14.60 7.83 25.13
N GLN A 425 14.33 7.98 26.42
CA GLN A 425 14.98 7.17 27.45
C GLN A 425 14.31 5.80 27.58
N LEU A 426 15.12 4.74 27.68
CA LEU A 426 14.65 3.35 27.65
C LEU A 426 13.73 2.99 28.82
N ASP A 427 14.03 3.44 30.03
CA ASP A 427 13.21 3.22 31.22
C ASP A 427 11.83 3.88 31.09
N ASN A 428 11.78 5.11 30.60
CA ASN A 428 10.55 5.83 30.33
C ASN A 428 9.78 5.22 29.15
N CYS A 429 10.46 4.71 28.13
CA CYS A 429 9.85 3.94 27.04
C CYS A 429 9.16 2.65 27.54
N LEU A 430 9.78 1.91 28.46
CA LEU A 430 9.22 0.70 29.06
C LEU A 430 7.99 1.03 29.91
N ARG A 431 8.09 2.07 30.75
CA ARG A 431 6.97 2.57 31.58
C ARG A 431 5.80 3.04 30.71
N ASP A 432 6.08 3.81 29.67
CA ASP A 432 5.03 4.32 28.78
C ASP A 432 4.37 3.21 27.96
N GLY A 433 5.13 2.17 27.59
CA GLY A 433 4.58 0.96 26.97
C GLY A 433 3.53 0.28 27.86
N ILE A 434 3.82 0.12 29.15
CA ILE A 434 2.85 -0.40 30.13
C ILE A 434 1.60 0.49 30.16
N ASN A 435 1.78 1.80 30.28
CA ASN A 435 0.67 2.76 30.32
C ASN A 435 -0.17 2.73 29.02
N ALA A 436 0.46 2.54 27.87
CA ALA A 436 -0.22 2.46 26.57
C ALA A 436 -1.04 1.18 26.44
N GLY A 437 -0.50 0.05 26.90
CA GLY A 437 -1.26 -1.20 27.01
C GLY A 437 -2.45 -1.06 27.96
N LEU A 438 -2.26 -0.47 29.14
CA LEU A 438 -3.34 -0.25 30.12
C LEU A 438 -4.45 0.63 29.53
N HIS A 439 -4.10 1.75 28.91
CA HIS A 439 -5.04 2.66 28.26
C HIS A 439 -5.83 1.94 27.15
N ALA A 440 -5.15 1.19 26.29
CA ALA A 440 -5.81 0.42 25.23
C ALA A 440 -6.78 -0.63 25.81
N VAL A 441 -6.42 -1.29 26.90
CA VAL A 441 -7.25 -2.32 27.54
C VAL A 441 -8.48 -1.73 28.23
N GLN A 442 -8.35 -0.62 28.97
CA GLN A 442 -9.44 -0.01 29.74
C GLN A 442 -10.71 0.22 28.89
N GLU A 443 -10.54 0.66 27.66
CA GLU A 443 -11.66 0.98 26.78
C GLU A 443 -12.12 -0.22 25.92
N THR A 444 -11.51 -1.39 26.09
CA THR A 444 -11.89 -2.65 25.43
C THR A 444 -12.80 -3.53 26.28
N GLY A 445 -12.96 -3.23 27.58
CA GLY A 445 -13.85 -3.96 28.49
C GLY A 445 -13.21 -5.17 29.18
N TYR A 446 -11.90 -5.38 29.01
CA TYR A 446 -11.12 -6.38 29.74
C TYR A 446 -10.60 -5.79 31.06
N ALA A 447 -10.31 -6.66 32.04
CA ALA A 447 -9.75 -6.26 33.32
C ALA A 447 -8.32 -5.71 33.14
N SER A 448 -7.97 -4.67 33.91
CA SER A 448 -6.60 -4.18 33.96
C SER A 448 -5.68 -5.20 34.61
N VAL A 449 -4.44 -5.27 34.12
CA VAL A 449 -3.39 -6.15 34.66
C VAL A 449 -2.27 -5.29 35.20
N SER A 450 -1.80 -5.60 36.41
CA SER A 450 -0.61 -4.96 36.98
C SER A 450 0.64 -5.69 36.50
N ILE A 451 1.66 -4.93 36.06
CA ILE A 451 2.97 -5.46 35.67
C ILE A 451 4.05 -4.59 36.32
N ASP A 452 5.11 -5.23 36.82
CA ASP A 452 6.27 -4.54 37.35
C ASP A 452 6.98 -3.73 36.26
N ILE A 453 7.34 -2.49 36.58
CA ILE A 453 8.08 -1.63 35.66
C ILE A 453 9.55 -2.10 35.66
N PRO A 454 10.10 -2.58 34.53
CA PRO A 454 11.49 -3.00 34.49
C PRO A 454 12.41 -1.81 34.75
N HIS A 455 13.42 -1.99 35.59
CA HIS A 455 14.41 -0.95 35.89
C HIS A 455 15.56 -0.99 34.87
N VAL A 456 15.99 0.15 34.34
CA VAL A 456 17.19 0.23 33.48
C VAL A 456 18.30 0.92 34.25
N SER A 457 19.51 0.34 34.24
CA SER A 457 20.70 0.97 34.80
C SER A 457 21.32 1.95 33.79
N GLY A 458 21.45 3.23 34.12
CA GLY A 458 22.10 4.21 33.23
C GLY A 458 21.64 5.65 33.46
N ARG A 459 22.35 6.59 32.81
CA ARG A 459 22.27 8.04 33.02
C ARG A 459 20.94 8.69 32.61
N SER A 460 20.62 9.76 33.34
CA SER A 460 19.53 10.69 33.11
C SER A 460 20.05 12.02 32.58
N ASP A 461 20.02 12.22 31.27
CA ASP A 461 19.64 13.47 30.58
C ASP A 461 19.96 13.35 29.08
N SER A 462 19.10 13.93 28.25
CA SER A 462 19.29 14.05 26.80
C SER A 462 19.11 15.50 26.39
N SER A 463 20.04 16.34 26.83
CA SER A 463 20.09 17.74 26.42
C SER A 463 20.45 17.83 24.93
N ILE A 464 19.84 18.78 24.22
CA ILE A 464 20.09 19.04 22.81
C ILE A 464 20.18 20.54 22.58
N GLU A 465 21.18 20.98 21.82
CA GLU A 465 21.21 22.33 21.25
C GLU A 465 20.95 22.20 19.74
N PRO A 466 19.85 22.78 19.21
CA PRO A 466 19.52 22.66 17.79
C PRO A 466 20.65 23.20 16.90
N MET A 467 21.09 22.39 15.93
CA MET A 467 22.10 22.77 14.94
C MET A 467 21.67 22.24 13.56
N TRP A 468 21.10 23.12 12.74
CA TRP A 468 20.48 22.76 11.46
C TRP A 468 21.43 22.93 10.27
N ASP A 469 22.38 23.85 10.35
CA ASP A 469 23.45 24.07 9.37
C ASP A 469 24.74 24.50 10.10
N VAL A 470 25.79 23.68 10.02
CA VAL A 470 27.08 23.94 10.69
C VAL A 470 27.91 24.91 9.82
N PRO A 471 28.38 26.05 10.34
CA PRO A 471 29.18 26.99 9.56
C PRO A 471 30.54 26.40 9.19
N ASP A 472 31.00 26.65 7.96
CA ASP A 472 32.29 26.19 7.42
C ASP A 472 33.34 27.31 7.34
N GLY A 473 32.99 28.53 7.76
CA GLY A 473 33.91 29.67 7.82
C GLY A 473 34.33 30.20 6.45
N VAL A 474 33.62 29.83 5.38
CA VAL A 474 33.88 30.27 4.01
C VAL A 474 32.62 30.89 3.39
N LEU A 475 32.81 31.76 2.40
CA LEU A 475 31.68 32.40 1.73
C LEU A 475 30.74 31.37 1.09
N PRO A 476 29.42 31.59 1.13
CA PRO A 476 28.43 30.69 0.53
C PRO A 476 28.82 30.30 -0.92
N GLY A 477 28.84 29.00 -1.20
CA GLY A 477 29.21 28.45 -2.51
C GLY A 477 30.72 28.28 -2.77
N ARG A 478 31.59 28.67 -1.82
CA ARG A 478 33.03 28.42 -1.86
C ARG A 478 33.49 27.25 -0.98
N GLY A 479 32.65 26.77 -0.06
CA GLY A 479 32.89 25.60 0.79
C GLY A 479 32.51 24.26 0.17
N GLY A 480 32.60 23.21 0.98
CA GLY A 480 32.12 21.88 0.64
C GLY A 480 30.60 21.83 0.50
N ARG A 481 30.09 20.78 -0.14
CA ARG A 481 28.63 20.64 -0.32
C ARG A 481 28.00 20.14 0.97
N LYS A 482 26.97 20.84 1.44
CA LYS A 482 26.21 20.47 2.64
C LYS A 482 24.91 19.78 2.23
N PHE A 483 24.87 18.45 2.30
CA PHE A 483 23.72 17.65 1.85
C PHE A 483 22.64 17.58 2.93
N VAL A 484 21.39 17.68 2.47
CA VAL A 484 20.17 17.57 3.28
C VAL A 484 19.38 16.33 2.85
N ASP A 485 19.21 16.13 1.54
CA ASP A 485 18.71 14.88 0.96
C ASP A 485 19.86 14.16 0.29
N TYR A 486 20.21 13.00 0.85
CA TYR A 486 21.31 12.19 0.36
C TYR A 486 20.98 11.49 -0.97
N GLN A 487 19.76 10.98 -1.14
CA GLN A 487 19.40 10.18 -2.31
C GLN A 487 19.20 11.06 -3.54
N ASN A 488 18.59 12.24 -3.38
CA ASN A 488 18.32 13.19 -4.47
C ASN A 488 19.37 14.28 -4.63
N ASP A 489 20.45 14.24 -3.86
CA ASP A 489 21.55 15.22 -3.90
C ASP A 489 21.10 16.68 -3.59
N THR A 490 20.05 16.87 -2.79
CA THR A 490 19.59 18.21 -2.38
C THR A 490 20.49 18.78 -1.29
N THR A 491 20.94 20.02 -1.48
CA THR A 491 21.84 20.72 -0.56
C THR A 491 21.20 21.94 0.11
N VAL A 492 21.86 22.48 1.15
CA VAL A 492 21.50 23.77 1.77
C VAL A 492 21.40 24.89 0.72
N ALA A 493 22.35 24.92 -0.22
CA ALA A 493 22.39 25.93 -1.28
C ALA A 493 21.18 25.83 -2.23
N ASP A 494 20.63 24.64 -2.45
CA ASP A 494 19.43 24.44 -3.28
C ASP A 494 18.18 24.97 -2.58
N ILE A 495 18.06 24.79 -1.26
CA ILE A 495 16.97 25.34 -0.44
C ILE A 495 17.06 26.87 -0.39
N ALA A 496 18.27 27.40 -0.15
CA ALA A 496 18.53 28.84 -0.18
C ALA A 496 18.19 29.46 -1.55
N LEU A 497 18.53 28.77 -2.65
CA LEU A 497 18.17 29.18 -4.00
C LEU A 497 16.65 29.20 -4.18
N ALA A 498 15.94 28.16 -3.74
CA ALA A 498 14.48 28.12 -3.83
C ALA A 498 13.83 29.29 -3.06
N ALA A 499 14.28 29.56 -1.83
CA ALA A 499 13.83 30.71 -1.06
C ALA A 499 14.10 32.04 -1.78
N ARG A 500 15.28 32.20 -2.38
CA ARG A 500 15.65 33.40 -3.16
C ARG A 500 14.80 33.56 -4.43
N GLU A 501 14.43 32.46 -5.09
CA GLU A 501 13.54 32.48 -6.27
C GLU A 501 12.06 32.70 -5.93
N GLY A 502 11.73 32.91 -4.65
CA GLY A 502 10.39 33.30 -4.21
C GLY A 502 9.52 32.14 -3.73
N TYR A 503 10.05 30.92 -3.66
CA TYR A 503 9.34 29.82 -3.02
C TYR A 503 9.29 30.05 -1.49
N ARG A 504 8.12 29.80 -0.89
CA ARG A 504 7.84 30.04 0.54
C ARG A 504 7.29 28.79 1.22
N SER A 505 6.30 28.15 0.60
CA SER A 505 5.75 26.89 1.10
C SER A 505 6.77 25.75 1.01
N ILE A 506 6.87 24.94 2.07
CA ILE A 506 7.70 23.72 2.06
C ILE A 506 7.30 22.78 0.92
N GLU A 507 6.02 22.72 0.56
CA GLU A 507 5.52 21.88 -0.54
C GLU A 507 6.06 22.33 -1.91
N HIS A 508 6.26 23.63 -2.11
CA HIS A 508 6.90 24.15 -3.32
C HIS A 508 8.40 23.88 -3.34
N VAL A 509 9.09 24.12 -2.22
CA VAL A 509 10.54 23.83 -2.09
C VAL A 509 10.79 22.35 -2.34
N LYS A 510 9.98 21.46 -1.73
CA LYS A 510 9.99 20.01 -1.94
C LYS A 510 9.94 19.65 -3.43
N ARG A 511 8.96 20.18 -4.17
CA ARG A 511 8.78 19.94 -5.61
C ARG A 511 9.92 20.52 -6.46
N TYR A 512 10.43 21.68 -6.08
CA TYR A 512 11.47 22.39 -6.83
C TYR A 512 12.86 21.74 -6.67
N THR A 513 13.18 21.28 -5.46
CA THR A 513 14.50 20.71 -5.11
C THR A 513 14.53 19.19 -5.10
N ALA A 514 13.38 18.53 -5.23
CA ALA A 514 13.17 17.09 -5.03
C ALA A 514 13.49 16.60 -3.60
N LEU A 515 13.51 17.49 -2.61
CA LEU A 515 13.70 17.14 -1.20
C LEU A 515 12.67 16.09 -0.74
N GLY A 516 13.15 14.94 -0.26
CA GLY A 516 12.31 13.88 0.30
C GLY A 516 11.54 13.06 -0.74
N PHE A 517 11.93 13.10 -2.03
CA PHE A 517 11.31 12.30 -3.09
C PHE A 517 11.94 10.90 -3.23
N GLY A 518 12.99 10.61 -2.46
CA GLY A 518 13.71 9.35 -2.52
C GLY A 518 12.89 8.15 -2.03
N THR A 519 13.47 6.96 -2.14
CA THR A 519 12.85 5.71 -1.63
C THR A 519 12.78 5.66 -0.11
N ASP A 520 13.55 6.50 0.57
CA ASP A 520 13.49 6.77 2.00
C ASP A 520 12.32 7.71 2.39
N GLN A 521 11.76 8.45 1.42
CA GLN A 521 10.71 9.47 1.61
C GLN A 521 11.13 10.61 2.57
N GLY A 522 12.43 10.92 2.60
CA GLY A 522 12.99 12.02 3.38
C GLY A 522 13.02 11.78 4.90
N LYS A 523 13.05 10.51 5.33
CA LYS A 523 13.12 10.11 6.76
C LYS A 523 14.28 10.76 7.51
N THR A 524 15.42 10.97 6.84
CA THR A 524 16.61 11.59 7.44
C THR A 524 16.78 13.08 7.12
N GLY A 525 16.15 13.57 6.04
CA GLY A 525 16.44 14.89 5.46
C GLY A 525 15.34 15.94 5.62
N ASN A 526 14.07 15.55 5.71
CA ASN A 526 12.95 16.50 5.62
C ASN A 526 12.93 17.53 6.76
N ILE A 527 13.22 17.12 8.00
CA ILE A 527 13.21 18.03 9.15
C ILE A 527 14.36 19.03 9.06
N ASN A 528 15.55 18.58 8.66
CA ASN A 528 16.69 19.47 8.42
C ASN A 528 16.35 20.48 7.30
N GLY A 529 15.79 20.00 6.18
CA GLY A 529 15.42 20.88 5.07
C GLY A 529 14.33 21.89 5.43
N LEU A 530 13.37 21.49 6.26
CA LEU A 530 12.35 22.38 6.80
C LEU A 530 12.96 23.46 7.70
N ALA A 531 13.82 23.08 8.65
CA ALA A 531 14.43 24.02 9.59
C ALA A 531 15.32 25.04 8.87
N ILE A 532 16.10 24.59 7.89
CA ILE A 532 16.93 25.45 7.04
C ILE A 532 16.08 26.40 6.21
N LEU A 533 14.94 25.94 5.68
CA LEU A 533 14.00 26.82 4.97
C LEU A 533 13.40 27.87 5.93
N ALA A 534 12.99 27.46 7.13
CA ALA A 534 12.43 28.35 8.14
C ALA A 534 13.41 29.50 8.48
N GLU A 535 14.68 29.16 8.67
CA GLU A 535 15.75 30.13 8.89
C GLU A 535 15.89 31.13 7.72
N HIS A 536 15.94 30.64 6.48
CA HIS A 536 16.05 31.49 5.28
C HIS A 536 14.83 32.39 5.05
N LEU A 537 13.67 32.00 5.57
CA LEU A 537 12.43 32.78 5.50
C LEU A 537 12.22 33.69 6.71
N GLY A 538 13.05 33.60 7.74
CA GLY A 538 12.85 34.32 9.00
C GLY A 538 11.58 33.89 9.74
N GLN A 539 11.20 32.61 9.65
CA GLN A 539 10.00 32.03 10.25
C GLN A 539 10.37 30.99 11.32
N SER A 540 9.42 30.70 12.21
CA SER A 540 9.56 29.55 13.12
C SER A 540 9.31 28.23 12.37
N ILE A 541 9.95 27.15 12.83
CA ILE A 541 9.78 25.80 12.24
C ILE A 541 8.30 25.37 12.18
N PRO A 542 7.46 25.59 13.22
CA PRO A 542 6.03 25.28 13.15
C PRO A 542 5.28 26.08 12.07
N ALA A 543 5.65 27.35 11.84
CA ALA A 543 4.98 28.21 10.88
C ALA A 543 5.25 27.81 9.42
N THR A 544 6.42 27.22 9.14
CA THR A 544 6.75 26.69 7.81
C THR A 544 5.97 25.39 7.50
N GLY A 545 5.58 24.65 8.54
CA GLY A 545 4.73 23.45 8.46
C GLY A 545 5.45 22.20 7.94
N THR A 546 4.95 21.00 8.28
CA THR A 546 5.47 19.75 7.72
C THR A 546 4.85 19.44 6.35
N THR A 547 5.50 18.61 5.55
CA THR A 547 4.86 18.06 4.35
C THR A 547 3.83 16.98 4.70
N THR A 548 2.92 16.69 3.78
CA THR A 548 1.89 15.68 4.04
C THR A 548 2.48 14.27 4.16
N PHE A 549 2.14 13.54 5.23
CA PHE A 549 2.47 12.12 5.40
C PHE A 549 1.43 11.26 4.67
N ARG A 550 1.87 10.33 3.81
CA ARG A 550 0.98 9.48 2.99
C ARG A 550 1.35 8.01 3.15
N PRO A 551 0.38 7.08 3.04
CA PRO A 551 0.69 5.69 2.76
C PRO A 551 1.42 5.58 1.40
N ASN A 552 2.34 4.64 1.20
CA ASN A 552 2.79 3.65 2.18
C ASN A 552 4.00 4.17 3.01
N TYR A 553 4.10 3.79 4.30
CA TYR A 553 5.26 4.13 5.17
C TYR A 553 6.62 3.74 4.54
N THR A 554 6.65 2.54 3.96
CA THR A 554 7.70 2.07 3.03
C THR A 554 7.03 1.47 1.79
N PRO A 555 7.72 1.41 0.63
CA PRO A 555 7.16 0.81 -0.58
C PRO A 555 6.60 -0.61 -0.36
N VAL A 556 5.53 -0.94 -1.10
CA VAL A 556 4.86 -2.25 -1.07
C VAL A 556 4.78 -2.77 -2.51
N THR A 557 5.05 -4.06 -2.69
CA THR A 557 5.00 -4.73 -4.00
C THR A 557 3.57 -4.71 -4.54
N PHE A 558 3.39 -4.37 -5.83
CA PHE A 558 2.05 -4.34 -6.46
C PHE A 558 1.35 -5.70 -6.40
N GLY A 559 2.11 -6.80 -6.51
CA GLY A 559 1.60 -8.15 -6.32
C GLY A 559 0.91 -8.36 -4.97
N ALA A 560 1.47 -7.82 -3.88
CA ALA A 560 0.85 -7.90 -2.54
C ALA A 560 -0.48 -7.13 -2.46
N ILE A 561 -0.61 -6.02 -3.18
CA ILE A 561 -1.84 -5.23 -3.27
C ILE A 561 -2.90 -5.96 -4.11
N ALA A 562 -2.51 -6.59 -5.22
CA ALA A 562 -3.41 -7.37 -6.06
C ALA A 562 -3.86 -8.68 -5.37
N GLY A 563 -2.95 -9.35 -4.67
CA GLY A 563 -3.20 -10.62 -4.00
C GLY A 563 -3.55 -11.74 -4.97
N ARG A 564 -4.76 -12.29 -4.84
CA ARG A 564 -5.26 -13.39 -5.70
C ARG A 564 -6.22 -12.92 -6.79
N GLU A 565 -6.56 -11.64 -6.83
CA GLU A 565 -7.50 -11.05 -7.80
C GLU A 565 -6.81 -10.83 -9.16
N LEU A 566 -6.35 -11.91 -9.77
CA LEU A 566 -5.53 -11.91 -10.98
C LEU A 566 -6.02 -12.97 -11.98
N GLY A 567 -5.76 -12.70 -13.26
CA GLY A 567 -6.06 -13.63 -14.36
C GLY A 567 -7.56 -13.83 -14.62
N ALA A 568 -7.87 -14.67 -15.61
CA ALA A 568 -9.24 -14.83 -16.12
C ALA A 568 -10.25 -15.47 -15.13
N VAL A 569 -9.77 -16.06 -14.03
CA VAL A 569 -10.61 -16.80 -13.08
C VAL A 569 -10.93 -16.00 -11.82
N TYR A 570 -9.97 -15.20 -11.32
CA TYR A 570 -10.09 -14.55 -10.01
C TYR A 570 -10.12 -13.03 -10.09
N PHE A 571 -9.89 -12.42 -11.27
CA PHE A 571 -9.95 -10.97 -11.42
C PHE A 571 -11.36 -10.41 -11.23
N ASP A 572 -12.37 -11.07 -11.82
CA ASP A 572 -13.79 -10.76 -11.65
C ASP A 572 -14.59 -12.06 -11.75
N PRO A 573 -15.72 -12.23 -11.03
CA PRO A 573 -16.53 -13.44 -11.10
C PRO A 573 -17.06 -13.71 -12.52
N VAL A 574 -17.02 -14.98 -12.93
CA VAL A 574 -17.59 -15.45 -14.19
C VAL A 574 -18.89 -16.20 -13.92
N ARG A 575 -20.03 -15.60 -14.29
CA ARG A 575 -21.37 -16.18 -14.15
C ARG A 575 -21.72 -17.04 -15.37
N LYS A 576 -22.34 -18.20 -15.11
CA LYS A 576 -22.67 -19.23 -16.10
C LYS A 576 -24.09 -19.72 -15.89
N THR A 577 -24.85 -19.89 -16.97
CA THR A 577 -26.22 -20.43 -16.89
C THR A 577 -26.17 -21.94 -16.63
N PRO A 578 -27.28 -22.57 -16.20
CA PRO A 578 -27.33 -24.03 -16.06
C PRO A 578 -26.96 -24.77 -17.35
N MET A 579 -27.31 -24.21 -18.52
CA MET A 579 -27.01 -24.77 -19.85
C MET A 579 -25.58 -24.54 -20.33
N HIS A 580 -24.71 -23.87 -19.55
CA HIS A 580 -23.38 -23.48 -20.00
C HIS A 580 -22.51 -24.65 -20.48
N HIS A 581 -22.54 -25.80 -19.80
CA HIS A 581 -21.76 -26.97 -20.25
C HIS A 581 -22.27 -27.55 -21.58
N TRP A 582 -23.57 -27.48 -21.83
CA TRP A 582 -24.14 -27.86 -23.12
C TRP A 582 -23.62 -26.93 -24.22
N HIS A 583 -23.63 -25.61 -23.97
CA HIS A 583 -23.11 -24.61 -24.92
C HIS A 583 -21.64 -24.86 -25.28
N VAL A 584 -20.81 -25.15 -24.27
CA VAL A 584 -19.38 -25.49 -24.49
C VAL A 584 -19.25 -26.78 -25.31
N ALA A 585 -20.02 -27.82 -24.99
CA ALA A 585 -19.96 -29.10 -25.69
C ALA A 585 -20.41 -29.00 -27.17
N HIS A 586 -21.25 -28.01 -27.49
CA HIS A 586 -21.75 -27.76 -28.84
C HIS A 586 -21.02 -26.62 -29.57
N GLY A 587 -19.82 -26.26 -29.10
CA GLY A 587 -18.91 -25.35 -29.80
C GLY A 587 -19.35 -23.89 -29.79
N ALA A 588 -20.19 -23.47 -28.84
CA ALA A 588 -20.54 -22.07 -28.69
C ALA A 588 -19.29 -21.20 -28.50
N VAL A 589 -19.24 -20.08 -29.23
CA VAL A 589 -18.33 -18.98 -28.90
C VAL A 589 -19.05 -18.09 -27.89
N PHE A 590 -18.34 -17.53 -26.91
CA PHE A 590 -18.95 -16.74 -25.84
C PHE A 590 -18.54 -15.28 -25.90
N GLU A 591 -19.48 -14.40 -25.53
CA GLU A 591 -19.21 -13.00 -25.21
C GLU A 591 -19.37 -12.73 -23.71
N ASP A 592 -18.76 -11.63 -23.23
CA ASP A 592 -18.90 -11.14 -21.87
C ASP A 592 -20.01 -10.09 -21.78
N VAL A 593 -21.14 -10.46 -21.20
CA VAL A 593 -22.27 -9.54 -20.95
C VAL A 593 -22.31 -9.22 -19.46
N GLY A 594 -21.59 -8.17 -19.08
CA GLY A 594 -21.24 -7.92 -17.67
C GLY A 594 -20.38 -9.08 -17.17
N GLN A 595 -20.83 -9.76 -16.11
CA GLN A 595 -20.15 -10.94 -15.57
C GLN A 595 -20.60 -12.27 -16.20
N TRP A 596 -21.59 -12.26 -17.09
CA TRP A 596 -22.12 -13.48 -17.70
C TRP A 596 -21.35 -13.89 -18.95
N LYS A 597 -21.05 -15.18 -19.06
CA LYS A 597 -20.67 -15.82 -20.32
C LYS A 597 -21.93 -16.27 -21.07
N ARG A 598 -22.34 -15.50 -22.08
CA ARG A 598 -23.46 -15.84 -22.95
C ARG A 598 -22.96 -16.42 -24.27
N PRO A 599 -23.64 -17.43 -24.85
CA PRO A 599 -23.37 -17.86 -26.21
C PRO A 599 -23.53 -16.66 -27.16
N TRP A 600 -22.46 -16.35 -27.88
CA TRP A 600 -22.41 -15.29 -28.87
C TRP A 600 -22.96 -15.78 -30.21
N TYR A 601 -22.49 -16.95 -30.66
CA TYR A 601 -22.97 -17.71 -31.82
C TYR A 601 -22.44 -19.16 -31.78
N TYR A 602 -22.94 -20.03 -32.66
CA TYR A 602 -22.61 -21.46 -32.75
C TYR A 602 -22.06 -21.81 -34.15
N PRO A 603 -20.75 -21.64 -34.40
CA PRO A 603 -20.16 -21.90 -35.70
C PRO A 603 -20.12 -23.41 -36.04
N LYS A 604 -20.41 -23.74 -37.29
CA LYS A 604 -20.07 -25.04 -37.87
C LYS A 604 -18.63 -25.01 -38.39
N ALA A 605 -18.05 -26.19 -38.61
CA ALA A 605 -16.66 -26.31 -39.08
C ALA A 605 -16.44 -25.51 -40.37
N GLY A 606 -15.49 -24.57 -40.34
CA GLY A 606 -15.12 -23.72 -41.47
C GLY A 606 -15.98 -22.45 -41.66
N GLU A 607 -16.98 -22.21 -40.81
CA GLU A 607 -17.76 -20.97 -40.86
C GLU A 607 -17.01 -19.79 -40.22
N THR A 608 -17.11 -18.61 -40.84
CA THR A 608 -16.83 -17.33 -40.18
C THR A 608 -18.01 -16.92 -39.33
N ILE A 609 -17.82 -15.90 -38.47
CA ILE A 609 -18.90 -15.33 -37.66
C ILE A 609 -20.07 -14.89 -38.56
N GLU A 610 -19.81 -14.20 -39.66
CA GLU A 610 -20.85 -13.68 -40.55
C GLU A 610 -21.67 -14.82 -41.17
N SER A 611 -21.03 -15.91 -41.59
CA SER A 611 -21.74 -17.06 -42.15
C SER A 611 -22.55 -17.82 -41.10
N ALA A 612 -22.02 -18.00 -39.89
CA ALA A 612 -22.71 -18.70 -38.81
C ALA A 612 -23.94 -17.92 -38.36
N VAL A 613 -23.78 -16.62 -38.10
CA VAL A 613 -24.87 -15.72 -37.71
C VAL A 613 -25.91 -15.61 -38.81
N SER A 614 -25.51 -15.46 -40.07
CA SER A 614 -26.46 -15.43 -41.20
C SER A 614 -27.27 -16.72 -41.30
N ARG A 615 -26.62 -17.89 -41.11
CA ARG A 615 -27.29 -19.19 -41.06
C ARG A 615 -28.27 -19.26 -39.90
N GLU A 616 -27.86 -18.89 -38.69
CA GLU A 616 -28.69 -18.89 -37.48
C GLU A 616 -29.93 -17.97 -37.64
N CYS A 617 -29.75 -16.76 -38.18
CA CYS A 617 -30.83 -15.84 -38.51
C CYS A 617 -31.85 -16.46 -39.48
N LEU A 618 -31.36 -17.04 -40.58
CA LEU A 618 -32.22 -17.66 -41.60
C LEU A 618 -32.92 -18.91 -41.08
N ALA A 619 -32.21 -19.75 -40.31
CA ALA A 619 -32.76 -20.96 -39.70
C ALA A 619 -33.90 -20.63 -38.73
N THR A 620 -33.73 -19.58 -37.91
CA THR A 620 -34.78 -19.12 -36.98
C THR A 620 -36.04 -18.67 -37.73
N ARG A 621 -35.91 -17.87 -38.79
CA ARG A 621 -37.06 -17.35 -39.54
C ARG A 621 -37.74 -18.40 -40.43
N ARG A 622 -36.99 -19.40 -40.93
CA ARG A 622 -37.53 -20.47 -41.80
C ARG A 622 -38.03 -21.67 -41.02
N GLY A 623 -37.50 -21.91 -39.83
CA GLY A 623 -37.72 -23.09 -39.02
C GLY A 623 -37.89 -22.74 -37.54
N ILE A 624 -36.89 -23.10 -36.73
CA ILE A 624 -36.88 -22.88 -35.29
C ILE A 624 -35.47 -22.45 -34.84
N GLY A 625 -35.39 -21.33 -34.14
CA GLY A 625 -34.23 -20.89 -33.37
C GLY A 625 -34.43 -21.13 -31.87
N LEU A 626 -33.37 -21.52 -31.17
CA LEU A 626 -33.37 -21.70 -29.71
C LEU A 626 -32.30 -20.83 -29.04
N LEU A 627 -32.69 -19.98 -28.10
CA LEU A 627 -31.82 -19.06 -27.38
C LEU A 627 -31.89 -19.29 -25.87
N ASP A 628 -30.74 -19.23 -25.21
CA ASP A 628 -30.64 -19.16 -23.75
C ASP A 628 -30.87 -17.70 -23.28
N ALA A 629 -32.05 -17.46 -22.73
CA ALA A 629 -32.49 -16.16 -22.19
C ALA A 629 -32.45 -16.12 -20.65
N SER A 630 -31.76 -17.08 -20.02
CA SER A 630 -31.72 -17.20 -18.56
C SER A 630 -31.14 -15.97 -17.86
N THR A 631 -30.25 -15.24 -18.54
CA THR A 631 -29.50 -14.13 -17.95
C THR A 631 -30.29 -12.85 -17.75
N LEU A 632 -31.47 -12.68 -18.37
CA LEU A 632 -32.33 -11.52 -18.14
C LEU A 632 -32.64 -11.40 -16.65
N GLY A 633 -32.65 -10.17 -16.10
CA GLY A 633 -33.09 -9.97 -14.72
C GLY A 633 -34.56 -10.32 -14.56
N LYS A 634 -34.92 -10.88 -13.40
CA LYS A 634 -36.28 -11.36 -13.10
C LYS A 634 -36.64 -10.96 -11.69
N ILE A 635 -37.74 -10.24 -11.51
CA ILE A 635 -38.18 -9.70 -10.22
C ILE A 635 -39.66 -10.08 -10.02
N GLU A 636 -39.98 -10.73 -8.90
CA GLU A 636 -41.37 -10.82 -8.45
C GLU A 636 -41.73 -9.55 -7.67
N VAL A 637 -42.84 -8.94 -8.04
CA VAL A 637 -43.41 -7.76 -7.39
C VAL A 637 -44.76 -8.16 -6.80
N ARG A 638 -44.90 -8.07 -5.48
CA ARG A 638 -46.09 -8.51 -4.76
C ARG A 638 -46.57 -7.46 -3.77
N GLY A 639 -47.89 -7.33 -3.64
CA GLY A 639 -48.51 -6.42 -2.67
C GLY A 639 -49.65 -5.61 -3.27
N ARG A 640 -50.50 -5.05 -2.41
CA ARG A 640 -51.76 -4.38 -2.80
C ARG A 640 -51.53 -3.20 -3.72
N ASP A 641 -50.39 -2.53 -3.60
CA ASP A 641 -50.05 -1.34 -4.38
C ASP A 641 -49.10 -1.64 -5.55
N SER A 642 -48.91 -2.92 -5.92
CA SER A 642 -47.98 -3.32 -6.99
C SER A 642 -48.28 -2.62 -8.32
N ALA A 643 -49.54 -2.54 -8.72
CA ALA A 643 -49.93 -1.88 -9.97
C ALA A 643 -49.67 -0.36 -9.95
N GLU A 644 -49.91 0.27 -8.79
CA GLU A 644 -49.66 1.70 -8.60
C GLU A 644 -48.17 2.00 -8.62
N PHE A 645 -47.35 1.21 -7.93
CA PHE A 645 -45.91 1.34 -7.95
C PHE A 645 -45.35 1.21 -9.39
N LEU A 646 -45.81 0.19 -10.13
CA LEU A 646 -45.39 -0.01 -11.52
C LEU A 646 -45.80 1.15 -12.45
N ASN A 647 -46.94 1.81 -12.22
CA ASN A 647 -47.32 3.03 -12.97
C ASN A 647 -46.35 4.19 -12.76
N ARG A 648 -45.70 4.26 -11.59
CA ARG A 648 -44.73 5.32 -11.29
C ARG A 648 -43.36 5.00 -11.88
N ILE A 649 -42.98 3.72 -11.91
CA ILE A 649 -41.66 3.26 -12.41
C ILE A 649 -41.59 3.19 -13.93
N TYR A 650 -42.67 2.74 -14.58
CA TYR A 650 -42.73 2.62 -16.03
C TYR A 650 -43.45 3.80 -16.66
N THR A 651 -43.11 4.06 -17.93
CA THR A 651 -43.75 5.13 -18.73
C THR A 651 -45.22 4.86 -19.10
N ASN A 652 -45.65 3.60 -19.07
CA ASN A 652 -46.98 3.18 -19.48
C ASN A 652 -47.81 2.64 -18.30
N ALA A 653 -49.13 2.61 -18.46
CA ALA A 653 -50.03 2.17 -17.40
C ALA A 653 -50.00 0.65 -17.18
N TRP A 654 -50.20 0.19 -15.95
CA TRP A 654 -50.19 -1.21 -15.50
C TRP A 654 -51.48 -1.66 -14.81
N SER A 655 -52.30 -0.73 -14.32
CA SER A 655 -53.56 -1.04 -13.59
C SER A 655 -54.58 -1.84 -14.42
N LYS A 656 -54.55 -1.71 -15.75
CA LYS A 656 -55.46 -2.41 -16.69
C LYS A 656 -54.87 -3.68 -17.30
N LEU A 657 -53.68 -4.13 -16.88
CA LEU A 657 -53.13 -5.39 -17.37
C LEU A 657 -53.94 -6.54 -16.77
N GLU A 658 -54.55 -7.37 -17.61
CA GLU A 658 -55.29 -8.55 -17.15
C GLU A 658 -54.34 -9.63 -16.61
N ILE A 659 -54.83 -10.49 -15.71
CA ILE A 659 -54.08 -11.67 -15.26
C ILE A 659 -53.76 -12.56 -16.46
N ASN A 660 -52.59 -13.19 -16.45
CA ASN A 660 -52.03 -13.99 -17.53
C ASN A 660 -51.71 -13.21 -18.81
N ARG A 661 -51.63 -11.88 -18.74
CA ARG A 661 -51.15 -11.02 -19.82
C ARG A 661 -49.79 -10.42 -19.51
N CYS A 662 -49.05 -10.15 -20.57
CA CYS A 662 -47.73 -9.52 -20.54
C CYS A 662 -47.81 -8.12 -21.14
N ARG A 663 -46.90 -7.24 -20.75
CA ARG A 663 -46.75 -5.90 -21.31
C ARG A 663 -45.28 -5.51 -21.32
N TYR A 664 -44.82 -4.97 -22.45
CA TYR A 664 -43.52 -4.33 -22.53
C TYR A 664 -43.59 -2.93 -21.91
N GLY A 665 -42.56 -2.52 -21.19
CA GLY A 665 -42.46 -1.19 -20.61
C GLY A 665 -41.04 -0.65 -20.65
N LEU A 666 -40.94 0.68 -20.78
CA LEU A 666 -39.70 1.44 -20.62
C LEU A 666 -39.67 2.06 -19.23
N MET A 667 -38.53 1.92 -18.55
CA MET A 667 -38.21 2.66 -17.32
C MET A 667 -37.28 3.81 -17.67
N LEU A 668 -37.56 4.99 -17.12
CA LEU A 668 -36.74 6.17 -17.33
C LEU A 668 -36.02 6.56 -16.05
N GLY A 669 -34.87 7.22 -16.21
CA GLY A 669 -34.29 8.02 -15.15
C GLY A 669 -35.13 9.29 -14.88
N GLU A 670 -34.78 10.01 -13.81
CA GLU A 670 -35.42 11.29 -13.48
C GLU A 670 -35.25 12.36 -14.58
N ASP A 671 -34.23 12.21 -15.42
CA ASP A 671 -33.96 13.07 -16.57
C ASP A 671 -34.82 12.74 -17.81
N GLY A 672 -35.68 11.72 -17.71
CA GLY A 672 -36.53 11.25 -18.81
C GLY A 672 -35.81 10.38 -19.84
N MET A 673 -34.57 9.95 -19.58
CA MET A 673 -33.82 9.09 -20.48
C MET A 673 -34.06 7.61 -20.17
N VAL A 674 -34.03 6.75 -21.20
CA VAL A 674 -34.23 5.30 -21.02
C VAL A 674 -33.12 4.74 -20.14
N MET A 675 -33.52 4.13 -19.03
CA MET A 675 -32.63 3.49 -18.06
C MET A 675 -32.60 1.98 -18.24
N ASP A 676 -33.76 1.36 -18.39
CA ASP A 676 -33.92 -0.07 -18.62
C ASP A 676 -35.30 -0.35 -19.24
N ASP A 677 -35.52 -1.58 -19.68
CA ASP A 677 -36.77 -2.02 -20.28
C ASP A 677 -36.99 -3.52 -20.08
N GLY A 678 -38.20 -3.97 -20.39
CA GLY A 678 -38.49 -5.39 -20.35
C GLY A 678 -39.97 -5.70 -20.40
N VAL A 679 -40.28 -6.98 -20.28
CA VAL A 679 -41.65 -7.48 -20.31
C VAL A 679 -42.05 -7.94 -18.93
N SER A 680 -43.11 -7.33 -18.41
CA SER A 680 -43.70 -7.76 -17.14
C SER A 680 -45.06 -8.38 -17.36
N SER A 681 -45.38 -9.33 -16.50
CA SER A 681 -46.58 -10.13 -16.58
C SER A 681 -47.35 -10.06 -15.27
N ARG A 682 -48.67 -10.15 -15.34
CA ARG A 682 -49.53 -10.20 -14.15
C ARG A 682 -49.93 -11.64 -13.87
N LEU A 683 -49.38 -12.22 -12.81
CA LEU A 683 -49.62 -13.61 -12.40
C LEU A 683 -50.85 -13.75 -11.49
N GLY A 684 -51.23 -12.68 -10.80
CA GLY A 684 -52.42 -12.62 -9.97
C GLY A 684 -52.84 -11.17 -9.68
N ASP A 685 -53.84 -10.96 -8.84
CA ASP A 685 -54.38 -9.62 -8.56
C ASP A 685 -53.30 -8.63 -8.10
N ASN A 686 -52.42 -9.09 -7.21
CA ASN A 686 -51.36 -8.31 -6.58
C ASN A 686 -49.98 -8.94 -6.78
N HIS A 687 -49.78 -9.64 -7.90
CA HIS A 687 -48.55 -10.39 -8.18
C HIS A 687 -48.13 -10.21 -9.63
N TYR A 688 -46.96 -9.60 -9.81
CA TYR A 688 -46.33 -9.39 -11.09
C TYR A 688 -44.99 -10.10 -11.16
N TYR A 689 -44.64 -10.54 -12.35
CA TYR A 689 -43.33 -11.08 -12.68
C TYR A 689 -42.73 -10.24 -13.79
N MET A 690 -41.66 -9.54 -13.45
CA MET A 690 -41.02 -8.52 -14.26
C MET A 690 -39.69 -9.05 -14.80
N THR A 691 -39.42 -8.81 -16.08
CA THR A 691 -38.10 -9.00 -16.66
C THR A 691 -37.41 -7.67 -16.94
N THR A 692 -36.08 -7.68 -16.88
CA THR A 692 -35.20 -6.54 -17.17
C THR A 692 -34.11 -6.97 -18.14
N THR A 693 -33.31 -6.03 -18.63
CA THR A 693 -32.09 -6.39 -19.35
C THR A 693 -31.13 -7.23 -18.49
N THR A 694 -30.22 -7.98 -19.13
CA THR A 694 -29.21 -8.78 -18.42
C THR A 694 -28.27 -7.91 -17.59
N GLY A 695 -27.82 -6.78 -18.15
CA GLY A 695 -26.91 -5.85 -17.48
C GLY A 695 -27.57 -5.01 -16.39
N GLY A 696 -28.87 -4.70 -16.55
CA GLY A 696 -29.64 -3.86 -15.64
C GLY A 696 -30.23 -4.55 -14.42
N ALA A 697 -30.20 -5.89 -14.34
CA ALA A 697 -30.93 -6.67 -13.32
C ALA A 697 -30.75 -6.17 -11.87
N ALA A 698 -29.51 -5.99 -11.44
CA ALA A 698 -29.22 -5.51 -10.08
C ALA A 698 -29.55 -4.01 -9.91
N HIS A 699 -29.31 -3.22 -10.96
CA HIS A 699 -29.57 -1.79 -10.95
C HIS A 699 -31.06 -1.48 -10.82
N VAL A 700 -31.91 -2.17 -11.59
CA VAL A 700 -33.37 -1.98 -11.57
C VAL A 700 -33.96 -2.36 -10.22
N LEU A 701 -33.56 -3.47 -9.61
CA LEU A 701 -34.01 -3.81 -8.25
C LEU A 701 -33.59 -2.72 -7.24
N GLY A 702 -32.34 -2.27 -7.30
CA GLY A 702 -31.86 -1.17 -6.45
C GLY A 702 -32.60 0.15 -6.69
N TRP A 703 -33.03 0.42 -7.92
CA TRP A 703 -33.85 1.57 -8.27
C TRP A 703 -35.24 1.48 -7.64
N MET A 704 -35.91 0.32 -7.78
CA MET A 704 -37.23 0.10 -7.18
C MET A 704 -37.19 0.19 -5.65
N GLU A 705 -36.21 -0.46 -5.02
CA GLU A 705 -36.00 -0.40 -3.57
C GLU A 705 -35.71 1.03 -3.09
N ARG A 706 -34.91 1.81 -3.84
CA ARG A 706 -34.68 3.22 -3.51
C ARG A 706 -35.98 4.01 -3.47
N TRP A 707 -36.76 4.00 -4.56
CA TRP A 707 -38.01 4.76 -4.63
C TRP A 707 -39.02 4.33 -3.58
N HIS A 708 -39.15 3.03 -3.34
CA HIS A 708 -40.02 2.52 -2.29
C HIS A 708 -39.57 2.96 -0.90
N GLN A 709 -38.29 2.80 -0.56
CA GLN A 709 -37.81 3.10 0.78
C GLN A 709 -37.69 4.59 1.08
N THR A 710 -37.41 5.44 0.08
CA THR A 710 -37.14 6.87 0.30
C THR A 710 -38.28 7.80 -0.08
N GLU A 711 -39.07 7.47 -1.12
CA GLU A 711 -40.10 8.37 -1.64
C GLU A 711 -41.53 7.89 -1.35
N TRP A 712 -41.77 6.58 -1.45
CA TRP A 712 -43.12 6.00 -1.31
C TRP A 712 -43.18 4.85 -0.28
N PRO A 713 -42.70 5.04 0.96
CA PRO A 713 -42.67 3.98 1.97
C PRO A 713 -44.07 3.56 2.43
N GLU A 714 -45.11 4.32 2.12
CA GLU A 714 -46.50 4.00 2.41
C GLU A 714 -47.11 2.92 1.50
N LEU A 715 -46.50 2.64 0.34
CA LEU A 715 -47.02 1.64 -0.60
C LEU A 715 -46.75 0.22 -0.09
N GLU A 716 -47.81 -0.59 -0.01
CA GLU A 716 -47.74 -2.01 0.34
C GLU A 716 -47.31 -2.83 -0.88
N VAL A 717 -46.01 -2.77 -1.20
CA VAL A 717 -45.36 -3.49 -2.30
C VAL A 717 -44.01 -4.05 -1.86
N PHE A 718 -43.66 -5.24 -2.34
CA PHE A 718 -42.44 -5.96 -2.00
C PHE A 718 -41.82 -6.55 -3.26
N PHE A 719 -40.49 -6.55 -3.32
CA PHE A 719 -39.72 -7.00 -4.47
C PHE A 719 -38.86 -8.20 -4.09
N THR A 720 -38.74 -9.18 -4.99
CA THR A 720 -37.82 -10.31 -4.79
C THR A 720 -37.15 -10.64 -6.11
N SER A 721 -35.81 -10.54 -6.14
CA SER A 721 -35.07 -11.06 -7.30
C SER A 721 -35.25 -12.57 -7.38
N VAL A 722 -35.76 -13.02 -8.53
CA VAL A 722 -35.84 -14.43 -8.90
C VAL A 722 -35.00 -14.71 -10.15
N THR A 723 -34.02 -13.85 -10.42
CA THR A 723 -33.14 -13.93 -11.60
C THR A 723 -32.48 -15.30 -11.72
N ASP A 724 -31.80 -15.75 -10.66
CA ASP A 724 -31.08 -17.04 -10.66
C ASP A 724 -32.00 -18.25 -10.37
N ARG A 725 -33.29 -18.01 -10.09
CA ARG A 725 -34.26 -19.10 -9.83
C ARG A 725 -34.72 -19.78 -11.11
N TRP A 726 -34.74 -19.03 -12.22
CA TRP A 726 -35.37 -19.45 -13.48
C TRP A 726 -34.34 -19.61 -14.60
N ALA A 727 -34.25 -20.82 -15.15
CA ALA A 727 -33.67 -21.02 -16.48
C ALA A 727 -34.72 -20.70 -17.54
N VAL A 728 -34.30 -20.08 -18.64
CA VAL A 728 -35.20 -19.65 -19.71
C VAL A 728 -34.68 -20.08 -21.06
N ALA A 729 -35.49 -20.85 -21.77
CA ALA A 729 -35.28 -21.18 -23.18
C ALA A 729 -36.29 -20.40 -24.04
N SER A 730 -35.80 -19.58 -24.96
CA SER A 730 -36.62 -18.86 -25.93
C SER A 730 -36.61 -19.62 -27.26
N ILE A 731 -37.78 -20.13 -27.67
CA ILE A 731 -37.96 -20.82 -28.94
C ILE A 731 -38.70 -19.90 -29.91
N ALA A 732 -38.07 -19.53 -31.02
CA ALA A 732 -38.59 -18.59 -32.00
C ALA A 732 -38.66 -19.21 -33.40
N GLY A 733 -39.68 -18.84 -34.19
CA GLY A 733 -39.85 -19.28 -35.57
C GLY A 733 -41.25 -19.86 -35.84
N PRO A 734 -41.64 -20.02 -37.12
CA PRO A 734 -42.99 -20.44 -37.51
C PRO A 734 -43.39 -21.82 -36.97
N ASN A 735 -42.43 -22.71 -36.75
CA ASN A 735 -42.69 -24.08 -36.29
C ASN A 735 -42.63 -24.25 -34.76
N SER A 736 -42.33 -23.19 -34.01
CA SER A 736 -42.19 -23.22 -32.53
C SER A 736 -43.42 -23.80 -31.82
N ARG A 737 -44.63 -23.42 -32.26
CA ARG A 737 -45.88 -23.96 -31.72
C ARG A 737 -46.06 -25.45 -32.00
N SER A 738 -45.73 -25.88 -33.22
CA SER A 738 -45.85 -27.29 -33.62
C SER A 738 -44.96 -28.18 -32.77
N LEU A 739 -43.72 -27.74 -32.51
CA LEU A 739 -42.80 -28.41 -31.59
C LEU A 739 -43.39 -28.49 -30.18
N LEU A 740 -43.82 -27.36 -29.62
CA LEU A 740 -44.41 -27.34 -28.28
C LEU A 740 -45.65 -28.24 -28.17
N GLY A 741 -46.49 -28.32 -29.21
CA GLY A 741 -47.65 -29.20 -29.24
C GLY A 741 -47.32 -30.70 -29.11
N ARG A 742 -46.06 -31.11 -29.35
CA ARG A 742 -45.62 -32.50 -29.15
C ARG A 742 -45.17 -32.79 -27.72
N ILE A 743 -44.64 -31.79 -27.03
CA ILE A 743 -43.99 -31.95 -25.72
C ILE A 743 -44.73 -31.25 -24.57
N CYS A 744 -45.80 -30.52 -24.87
CA CYS A 744 -46.67 -29.88 -23.89
C CYS A 744 -48.03 -30.58 -23.92
N SER A 745 -48.47 -31.09 -22.76
CA SER A 745 -49.66 -31.95 -22.66
C SER A 745 -50.89 -31.25 -22.07
N ASP A 746 -50.67 -30.13 -21.37
CA ASP A 746 -51.65 -29.49 -20.48
C ASP A 746 -51.84 -27.98 -20.77
N ILE A 747 -51.20 -27.44 -21.80
CA ILE A 747 -51.43 -26.06 -22.28
C ILE A 747 -52.07 -26.09 -23.67
N ASP A 748 -53.20 -25.40 -23.83
CA ASP A 748 -53.79 -25.15 -25.15
C ASP A 748 -52.95 -24.09 -25.89
N LEU A 749 -52.20 -24.53 -26.89
CA LEU A 749 -51.29 -23.69 -27.69
C LEU A 749 -51.96 -23.05 -28.92
N SER A 750 -53.27 -23.21 -29.10
CA SER A 750 -54.00 -22.61 -30.23
C SER A 750 -53.91 -21.07 -30.20
N ALA A 751 -54.10 -20.43 -31.36
CA ALA A 751 -53.92 -18.98 -31.46
C ALA A 751 -54.90 -18.21 -30.58
N ASP A 752 -56.13 -18.74 -30.47
CA ASP A 752 -57.22 -18.14 -29.71
C ASP A 752 -57.04 -18.37 -28.19
N ALA A 753 -56.61 -19.57 -27.79
CA ALA A 753 -56.39 -19.89 -26.38
C ALA A 753 -55.08 -19.29 -25.82
N PHE A 754 -54.06 -19.09 -26.66
CA PHE A 754 -52.77 -18.53 -26.26
C PHE A 754 -52.38 -17.33 -27.16
N PRO A 755 -53.07 -16.18 -27.03
CA PRO A 755 -52.82 -14.99 -27.85
C PRO A 755 -51.45 -14.34 -27.55
N PHE A 756 -50.99 -13.47 -28.42
CA PHE A 756 -49.72 -12.74 -28.23
C PHE A 756 -49.72 -11.91 -26.93
N MET A 757 -48.57 -11.82 -26.27
CA MET A 757 -48.39 -11.14 -24.98
C MET A 757 -49.31 -11.74 -23.90
N SER A 758 -49.29 -13.06 -23.78
CA SER A 758 -49.92 -13.79 -22.68
C SER A 758 -48.98 -14.85 -22.12
N LEU A 759 -49.35 -15.42 -20.98
CA LEU A 759 -48.61 -16.50 -20.33
C LEU A 759 -49.56 -17.64 -19.93
N ARG A 760 -49.00 -18.85 -19.81
CA ARG A 760 -49.68 -20.03 -19.28
C ARG A 760 -48.73 -20.77 -18.34
N GLU A 761 -49.27 -21.30 -17.26
CA GLU A 761 -48.57 -22.23 -16.37
C GLU A 761 -49.02 -23.65 -16.71
N GLY A 762 -48.10 -24.61 -16.71
CA GLY A 762 -48.34 -26.01 -17.06
C GLY A 762 -47.04 -26.78 -17.09
N SER A 763 -46.92 -27.72 -18.03
CA SER A 763 -45.73 -28.56 -18.18
C SER A 763 -45.17 -28.54 -19.60
N VAL A 764 -43.84 -28.53 -19.73
CA VAL A 764 -43.13 -28.73 -21.00
C VAL A 764 -42.14 -29.86 -20.82
N ALA A 765 -42.22 -30.90 -21.66
CA ALA A 765 -41.46 -32.15 -21.51
C ALA A 765 -41.61 -32.78 -20.10
N GLY A 766 -42.79 -32.64 -19.48
CA GLY A 766 -43.05 -33.11 -18.12
C GLY A 766 -42.47 -32.25 -16.99
N ILE A 767 -41.80 -31.13 -17.33
CA ILE A 767 -41.21 -30.19 -16.37
C ILE A 767 -42.18 -29.04 -16.11
N SER A 768 -42.42 -28.70 -14.85
CA SER A 768 -43.26 -27.56 -14.47
C SER A 768 -42.69 -26.25 -15.03
N ALA A 769 -43.48 -25.54 -15.84
CA ALA A 769 -43.01 -24.39 -16.59
C ALA A 769 -44.02 -23.22 -16.57
N ARG A 770 -43.49 -22.01 -16.67
CA ARG A 770 -44.25 -20.83 -17.12
C ARG A 770 -43.88 -20.56 -18.57
N VAL A 771 -44.85 -20.63 -19.46
CA VAL A 771 -44.65 -20.38 -20.89
C VAL A 771 -45.22 -19.02 -21.22
N PHE A 772 -44.40 -18.17 -21.84
CA PHE A 772 -44.76 -16.80 -22.23
C PHE A 772 -44.75 -16.69 -23.75
N ARG A 773 -45.82 -16.18 -24.36
CA ARG A 773 -45.84 -15.88 -25.80
C ARG A 773 -45.35 -14.44 -26.03
N ILE A 774 -44.03 -14.27 -25.88
CA ILE A 774 -43.28 -13.03 -26.07
C ILE A 774 -42.29 -13.24 -27.21
N SER A 775 -42.00 -12.18 -27.97
CA SER A 775 -41.04 -12.24 -29.08
C SER A 775 -40.20 -10.98 -29.11
N PHE A 776 -38.88 -11.16 -29.24
CA PHE A 776 -37.92 -10.10 -29.52
C PHE A 776 -37.42 -10.10 -30.97
N SER A 777 -37.87 -11.05 -31.80
CA SER A 777 -37.42 -11.24 -33.19
C SER A 777 -38.46 -10.89 -34.26
N GLY A 778 -39.71 -10.63 -33.82
CA GLY A 778 -40.87 -10.48 -34.68
C GLY A 778 -41.52 -11.81 -35.13
N GLU A 779 -40.86 -12.94 -34.87
CA GLU A 779 -41.40 -14.28 -35.16
C GLU A 779 -42.41 -14.74 -34.09
N LEU A 780 -43.18 -15.79 -34.40
CA LEU A 780 -43.88 -16.55 -33.37
C LEU A 780 -42.84 -17.13 -32.41
N ALA A 781 -42.95 -16.79 -31.12
CA ALA A 781 -41.99 -17.23 -30.13
C ALA A 781 -42.65 -17.54 -28.78
N PHE A 782 -41.97 -18.41 -28.02
CA PHE A 782 -42.33 -18.78 -26.66
C PHE A 782 -41.08 -18.77 -25.78
N GLU A 783 -41.14 -18.10 -24.63
CA GLU A 783 -40.14 -18.20 -23.58
C GLU A 783 -40.63 -19.17 -22.52
N ILE A 784 -39.82 -20.17 -22.20
CA ILE A 784 -40.17 -21.26 -21.30
C ILE A 784 -39.30 -21.14 -20.06
N ASN A 785 -39.92 -20.75 -18.95
CA ASN A 785 -39.24 -20.57 -17.68
C ASN A 785 -39.46 -21.82 -16.82
N VAL A 786 -38.37 -22.47 -16.43
CA VAL A 786 -38.36 -23.62 -15.51
C VAL A 786 -37.44 -23.33 -14.33
N SER A 787 -37.54 -24.14 -13.28
CA SER A 787 -36.53 -24.17 -12.21
C SER A 787 -35.13 -24.23 -12.82
N ALA A 788 -34.18 -23.44 -12.32
CA ALA A 788 -32.80 -23.45 -12.83
C ALA A 788 -32.18 -24.86 -12.86
N ASP A 789 -32.54 -25.72 -11.89
CA ASP A 789 -32.10 -27.11 -11.80
C ASP A 789 -32.57 -27.97 -13.00
N ASP A 790 -33.69 -27.61 -13.61
CA ASP A 790 -34.29 -28.32 -14.75
C ASP A 790 -33.86 -27.71 -16.11
N GLY A 791 -33.04 -26.65 -16.10
CA GLY A 791 -32.70 -25.89 -17.29
C GLY A 791 -32.03 -26.71 -18.39
N VAL A 792 -31.07 -27.57 -18.02
CA VAL A 792 -30.38 -28.46 -18.98
C VAL A 792 -31.34 -29.48 -19.55
N ALA A 793 -32.16 -30.11 -18.70
CA ALA A 793 -33.14 -31.11 -19.13
C ALA A 793 -34.18 -30.52 -20.11
N LEU A 794 -34.67 -29.31 -19.83
CA LEU A 794 -35.53 -28.58 -20.75
C LEU A 794 -34.82 -28.32 -22.09
N TRP A 795 -33.58 -27.79 -22.04
CA TRP A 795 -32.82 -27.44 -23.23
C TRP A 795 -32.58 -28.65 -24.15
N GLU A 796 -32.14 -29.77 -23.58
CA GLU A 796 -31.91 -31.01 -24.31
C GLU A 796 -33.21 -31.58 -24.89
N SER A 797 -34.31 -31.55 -24.12
CA SER A 797 -35.62 -31.99 -24.60
C SER A 797 -36.13 -31.16 -25.78
N LEU A 798 -35.89 -29.85 -25.77
CA LEU A 798 -36.25 -28.95 -26.88
C LEU A 798 -35.40 -29.24 -28.12
N MET A 799 -34.09 -29.43 -27.94
CA MET A 799 -33.17 -29.78 -29.03
C MET A 799 -33.52 -31.14 -29.66
N GLU A 800 -33.84 -32.14 -28.85
CA GLU A 800 -34.24 -33.48 -29.32
C GLU A 800 -35.57 -33.42 -30.08
N ALA A 801 -36.61 -32.85 -29.48
CA ALA A 801 -37.93 -32.73 -30.11
C ALA A 801 -37.91 -31.84 -31.37
N GLY A 802 -36.94 -30.92 -31.45
CA GLY A 802 -36.75 -30.01 -32.56
C GLY A 802 -35.93 -30.57 -33.72
N GLY A 803 -35.35 -31.76 -33.60
CA GLY A 803 -34.51 -32.36 -34.64
C GLY A 803 -35.21 -32.47 -36.01
N GLU A 804 -36.50 -32.83 -36.03
CA GLU A 804 -37.30 -32.91 -37.27
C GLU A 804 -37.55 -31.53 -37.93
N TYR A 805 -37.35 -30.44 -37.19
CA TYR A 805 -37.53 -29.06 -37.65
C TYR A 805 -36.20 -28.34 -37.95
N ASP A 806 -35.07 -29.05 -37.92
CA ASP A 806 -33.72 -28.46 -38.02
C ASP A 806 -33.50 -27.33 -36.99
N ILE A 807 -33.92 -27.59 -35.74
CA ILE A 807 -33.79 -26.62 -34.65
C ILE A 807 -32.33 -26.15 -34.53
N THR A 808 -32.16 -24.83 -34.54
CA THR A 808 -30.83 -24.22 -34.55
C THR A 808 -30.63 -23.40 -33.27
N PRO A 809 -29.67 -23.77 -32.40
CA PRO A 809 -29.29 -22.89 -31.30
C PRO A 809 -28.66 -21.62 -31.87
N TYR A 810 -29.00 -20.47 -31.30
CA TYR A 810 -28.41 -19.19 -31.68
C TYR A 810 -28.02 -18.37 -30.46
N GLY A 811 -27.04 -17.49 -30.65
CA GLY A 811 -26.47 -16.67 -29.58
C GLY A 811 -26.94 -15.21 -29.62
N THR A 812 -26.25 -14.36 -28.87
CA THR A 812 -26.58 -12.94 -28.77
C THR A 812 -26.39 -12.17 -30.08
N GLU A 813 -25.48 -12.58 -30.96
CA GLU A 813 -25.26 -11.87 -32.23
C GLU A 813 -26.45 -12.04 -33.19
N THR A 814 -27.05 -13.23 -33.25
CA THR A 814 -28.28 -13.47 -34.04
C THR A 814 -29.52 -12.89 -33.35
N MET A 815 -29.48 -12.70 -32.04
CA MET A 815 -30.55 -12.04 -31.29
C MET A 815 -30.64 -10.54 -31.63
N HIS A 816 -29.50 -9.89 -31.84
CA HIS A 816 -29.40 -8.49 -32.27
C HIS A 816 -29.76 -8.33 -33.75
#